data_AF-W7I482-F1
#
_entry.id   AF-W7I482-F1
#
_cell.length_a   1.000
_cell.length_b   1.000
_cell.length_c   1.000
_cell.angle_alpha   90.00
_cell.angle_beta   90.00
_cell.angle_gamma   90.00
#
_symmetry.space_group_name_H-M   'P 1'
#
loop_
_entity.id
_entity.type
_entity.pdbx_description
1 polymer ?
#
loop_
_entity_poly.entity_id
_entity_poly.type
_entity_poly.pdbx_seq_one_letter_code
_entity_poly.pdbx_strand_id
1 'polypeptide(L)'
;MTSRVTRSQTGRTPRKPENPGFVSTPVRKRSMSPVKRVQKMYDSDESDEKYGSTPTGHWHHNEAVADIFPPGINDRLTPIPSTPFDMKAAGSVEAVRSHSDDDIDHVDFGGTPGVVAMMIGFPLLMWYMWIGQEYYGGKFPTPEKGQSFADFAVHMFELVKQGAFPSVKAFTIYWVFFIVQTILYVVLPGVYAEGNAVPSLNGQRLTYFCNAYVTFWVSCAAAAGLHYFDIFPLQTIIENIGPITSVSIISGFVVSIVAYFSALARGAQHRMTGAFFYDFFMGAELNPRIGIIDMKMLFEVRLPWYFLFLTTASTAVKQYQVYGYVSPQVWFILLAHYLYANACSKGEECIITTWDMFYEKWGFMLIFWNMAGVPFTYYHCTLWLAKHDPAEYSWSTAYQTTLFVTLICAYYVWDTCNSQKNNFRKQQAGTFVDLKRFPALPWRYIENPKYIKCRNGGTLLTDGWYAWARKIHYTVDIIMALTWGFNTGFTSPFPYFFPVFFVCVNIHRATRDIQRCKAKYGEVLDVRDELVLVNTASLMARLRDQALAVAVGIDAADVSVSPVGGGSGFATTLKVQAGGQRFFVKTGHGPNASVMFQGEHASLNAINTVVPDLCPRAIAHGSLDADSFFLATEFLDLGGRGGGSLASKLGKLHSQSAPSDGRVVSKTSSRRSGSTPQDNTYENTWASFFINRRLLPILRACVESNGPQPELTNHVDRTLPVAQHLLDRLSTQAARPVVVHGDLWSGNQSSGSIPPRVIDPTPVIYDPSSCYAPAEYDHGIMTMFGGFDGDFWKEYEAVVPRGEPVTEYEDRVSLYRLYHTLNHYALFGGGYKNGAMNIMKTLLHKYDKV
;
A
#
# COMPACT_ATOMS: atom_id res chain seq x y z
N MET A 1 3.18 76.80 -10.29
CA MET A 1 1.75 77.17 -10.39
C MET A 1 1.17 76.53 -11.62
N THR A 2 -0.11 76.14 -11.51
CA THR A 2 -1.01 75.52 -12.49
C THR A 2 -0.76 74.06 -12.89
N SER A 3 -1.87 73.34 -12.92
CA SER A 3 -2.04 71.93 -12.55
C SER A 3 -1.93 70.96 -13.71
N ARG A 4 -1.34 69.80 -13.41
CA ARG A 4 -1.45 68.57 -14.21
C ARG A 4 -2.90 68.16 -14.38
N VAL A 5 -3.34 67.96 -15.62
CA VAL A 5 -4.45 67.06 -15.93
C VAL A 5 -3.84 65.71 -16.25
N THR A 6 -4.13 64.71 -15.41
CA THR A 6 -3.70 63.34 -15.65
C THR A 6 -4.83 62.50 -16.24
N ARG A 7 -4.37 61.62 -17.11
CA ARG A 7 -4.98 60.52 -17.83
C ARG A 7 -5.95 59.66 -16.98
N SER A 8 -7.19 60.12 -16.81
CA SER A 8 -8.30 59.26 -16.32
C SER A 8 -9.67 59.51 -16.99
N GLN A 9 -9.73 60.14 -18.18
CA GLN A 9 -11.03 60.55 -18.76
C GLN A 9 -11.42 60.00 -20.15
N THR A 10 -10.71 59.05 -20.78
CA THR A 10 -11.16 58.59 -22.12
C THR A 10 -11.08 57.09 -22.43
N GLY A 11 -10.76 56.21 -21.48
CA GLY A 11 -11.10 54.78 -21.57
C GLY A 11 -10.72 54.03 -22.86
N ARG A 12 -9.68 54.47 -23.60
CA ARG A 12 -9.21 53.83 -24.84
C ARG A 12 -7.69 53.92 -24.93
N THR A 13 -7.04 52.78 -25.14
CA THR A 13 -5.61 52.70 -25.48
C THR A 13 -5.43 52.93 -26.98
N PRO A 14 -4.66 53.93 -27.44
CA PRO A 14 -4.31 54.06 -28.86
C PRO A 14 -3.36 52.92 -29.26
N ARG A 15 -3.70 52.21 -30.36
CA ARG A 15 -2.81 51.25 -31.04
C ARG A 15 -1.55 51.97 -31.52
N LYS A 16 -0.38 51.35 -31.34
CA LYS A 16 0.88 51.79 -31.96
C LYS A 16 0.86 51.38 -33.44
N PRO A 17 1.28 52.24 -34.39
CA PRO A 17 1.34 51.88 -35.81
C PRO A 17 2.42 50.81 -36.05
N GLU A 18 2.09 49.79 -36.83
CA GLU A 18 3.07 48.88 -37.42
C GLU A 18 3.89 49.63 -38.47
N ASN A 19 5.20 49.71 -38.29
CA ASN A 19 6.13 50.03 -39.37
C ASN A 19 6.78 48.73 -39.84
N PRO A 20 6.48 48.25 -41.05
CA PRO A 20 7.15 47.08 -41.62
C PRO A 20 8.58 47.45 -42.00
N GLY A 21 9.59 46.77 -41.42
CA GLY A 21 10.98 46.86 -41.87
C GLY A 21 12.06 47.09 -40.81
N PHE A 22 11.77 47.04 -39.50
CA PHE A 22 12.82 47.19 -38.48
C PHE A 22 13.33 45.84 -37.96
N VAL A 23 14.56 45.49 -38.35
CA VAL A 23 15.33 44.36 -37.81
C VAL A 23 16.37 44.91 -36.83
N SER A 24 16.35 44.48 -35.58
CA SER A 24 17.43 44.75 -34.61
C SER A 24 18.06 43.45 -34.11
N THR A 25 19.35 43.30 -34.40
CA THR A 25 20.25 42.20 -34.04
C THR A 25 20.59 42.14 -32.54
N PRO A 26 21.10 40.99 -32.03
CA PRO A 26 21.01 40.60 -30.62
C PRO A 26 22.18 41.10 -29.76
N VAL A 27 21.92 41.43 -28.48
CA VAL A 27 22.99 41.61 -27.49
C VAL A 27 22.66 40.95 -26.14
N ARG A 28 23.43 39.88 -25.90
CA ARG A 28 24.11 39.38 -24.69
C ARG A 28 23.50 39.58 -23.29
N LYS A 29 23.30 38.44 -22.62
CA LYS A 29 22.99 38.21 -21.20
C LYS A 29 23.86 39.02 -20.22
N ARG A 30 23.22 39.52 -19.16
CA ARG A 30 23.84 39.73 -17.84
C ARG A 30 22.92 39.26 -16.73
N SER A 31 23.45 38.42 -15.84
CA SER A 31 22.83 37.89 -14.63
C SER A 31 22.87 38.93 -13.52
N MET A 32 21.86 38.98 -12.63
CA MET A 32 22.04 39.16 -11.18
C MET A 32 20.79 38.71 -10.39
N SER A 33 21.07 38.21 -9.19
CA SER A 33 20.24 37.44 -8.25
C SER A 33 19.38 38.33 -7.30
N PRO A 34 18.60 37.75 -6.34
CA PRO A 34 17.32 38.28 -5.89
C PRO A 34 17.38 39.21 -4.67
N VAL A 35 16.38 40.10 -4.55
CA VAL A 35 16.15 40.91 -3.34
C VAL A 35 14.72 40.74 -2.82
N LYS A 36 14.64 40.35 -1.55
CA LYS A 36 13.45 40.32 -0.67
C LYS A 36 12.88 41.72 -0.40
N ARG A 37 11.55 41.82 -0.22
CA ARG A 37 10.81 42.72 0.72
C ARG A 37 9.31 42.56 0.43
N VAL A 38 8.32 42.80 1.29
CA VAL A 38 8.13 42.99 2.74
C VAL A 38 6.60 43.05 2.93
N GLN A 39 6.12 42.62 4.11
CA GLN A 39 4.74 42.64 4.59
C GLN A 39 4.26 44.05 5.02
N LYS A 40 2.98 44.40 4.76
CA LYS A 40 2.01 45.15 5.62
C LYS A 40 0.75 45.47 4.77
N MET A 41 -0.50 45.13 5.11
CA MET A 41 -1.37 45.34 6.30
C MET A 41 -2.23 46.63 6.21
N TYR A 42 -3.48 46.51 6.68
CA TYR A 42 -4.63 47.45 6.78
C TYR A 42 -5.58 47.53 5.57
N ASP A 43 -6.87 47.78 5.72
CA ASP A 43 -7.98 47.37 6.63
C ASP A 43 -9.26 48.01 6.05
N SER A 44 -10.43 47.50 6.46
CA SER A 44 -11.71 48.20 6.66
C SER A 44 -12.37 49.01 5.50
N ASP A 45 -13.53 48.57 4.99
CA ASP A 45 -14.87 48.96 5.50
C ASP A 45 -16.02 48.76 4.50
N GLU A 46 -17.19 48.50 5.08
CA GLU A 46 -18.51 48.11 4.53
C GLU A 46 -19.26 49.22 3.76
N SER A 47 -20.18 48.84 2.85
CA SER A 47 -21.64 49.04 3.01
C SER A 47 -22.48 48.86 1.72
N ASP A 48 -23.64 48.22 1.92
CA ASP A 48 -24.96 48.27 1.25
C ASP A 48 -25.16 48.03 -0.26
N GLU A 49 -26.02 47.04 -0.60
CA GLU A 49 -27.37 47.31 -1.12
C GLU A 49 -28.29 46.05 -1.16
N LYS A 50 -29.57 46.25 -0.80
CA LYS A 50 -30.68 45.28 -0.73
C LYS A 50 -31.50 45.22 -2.04
N TYR A 51 -32.05 44.06 -2.40
CA TYR A 51 -33.34 43.97 -3.12
C TYR A 51 -34.18 42.68 -2.80
N GLY A 52 -35.40 42.93 -2.31
CA GLY A 52 -36.70 42.20 -2.27
C GLY A 52 -36.94 40.71 -2.62
N SER A 53 -37.29 39.92 -1.59
CA SER A 53 -38.50 39.07 -1.32
C SER A 53 -39.27 38.19 -2.36
N THR A 54 -39.22 36.84 -2.12
CA THR A 54 -40.26 35.74 -2.05
C THR A 54 -41.14 35.31 -3.27
N PRO A 55 -41.68 34.05 -3.35
CA PRO A 55 -42.03 33.09 -2.28
C PRO A 55 -41.57 31.62 -2.39
N THR A 56 -41.73 30.98 -1.24
CA THR A 56 -41.32 29.67 -0.72
C THR A 56 -42.04 28.44 -1.27
N GLY A 57 -41.31 27.32 -1.38
CA GLY A 57 -41.83 25.95 -1.40
C GLY A 57 -40.87 25.02 -0.65
N HIS A 58 -41.28 24.57 0.54
CA HIS A 58 -40.49 23.78 1.49
C HIS A 58 -40.16 22.37 0.98
N TRP A 59 -38.90 21.94 1.13
CA TRP A 59 -38.51 20.53 1.22
C TRP A 59 -37.52 20.36 2.38
N HIS A 60 -37.75 19.33 3.18
CA HIS A 60 -37.18 19.09 4.51
C HIS A 60 -35.64 19.08 4.55
N HIS A 61 -35.07 19.82 5.51
CA HIS A 61 -33.69 19.68 5.95
C HIS A 61 -33.52 18.36 6.73
N ASN A 62 -32.56 17.53 6.32
CA ASN A 62 -32.01 16.47 7.15
C ASN A 62 -30.97 17.06 8.11
N GLU A 63 -31.37 17.24 9.37
CA GLU A 63 -30.47 17.29 10.52
C GLU A 63 -30.03 15.85 10.84
N ALA A 64 -28.79 15.46 10.49
CA ALA A 64 -28.06 14.35 11.11
C ALA A 64 -26.67 14.15 10.48
N VAL A 65 -25.72 15.09 10.59
CA VAL A 65 -24.29 14.81 10.28
C VAL A 65 -23.32 15.69 11.09
N ALA A 66 -23.47 15.74 12.42
CA ALA A 66 -22.56 16.55 13.26
C ALA A 66 -21.33 15.79 13.80
N ASP A 67 -21.31 14.46 13.88
CA ASP A 67 -20.42 13.79 14.85
C ASP A 67 -19.31 12.86 14.29
N ILE A 68 -18.75 13.11 13.09
CA ILE A 68 -17.68 12.24 12.54
C ILE A 68 -16.39 12.98 12.14
N PHE A 69 -16.26 14.30 12.39
CA PHE A 69 -15.09 15.05 11.93
C PHE A 69 -14.34 15.77 13.07
N PRO A 70 -12.99 15.84 13.02
CA PRO A 70 -12.23 16.75 13.88
C PRO A 70 -12.70 18.20 13.67
N PRO A 71 -12.71 19.04 14.72
CA PRO A 71 -13.11 20.43 14.59
C PRO A 71 -12.18 21.19 13.62
N GLY A 72 -12.76 21.79 12.57
CA GLY A 72 -12.05 22.63 11.57
C GLY A 72 -12.08 22.18 10.10
N ILE A 73 -12.56 20.96 9.79
CA ILE A 73 -12.71 20.48 8.39
C ILE A 73 -14.08 20.85 7.79
N ASN A 74 -15.13 20.91 8.62
CA ASN A 74 -16.50 21.19 8.17
C ASN A 74 -16.66 22.59 7.54
N ASP A 75 -15.85 23.57 7.96
CA ASP A 75 -15.92 24.95 7.45
C ASP A 75 -15.40 25.12 6.02
N ARG A 76 -14.82 24.07 5.41
CA ARG A 76 -14.31 24.07 4.02
C ARG A 76 -15.22 23.35 3.01
N LEU A 77 -16.33 22.78 3.46
CA LEU A 77 -17.33 22.14 2.62
C LEU A 77 -18.46 23.14 2.38
N THR A 78 -18.55 23.70 1.17
CA THR A 78 -19.63 24.63 0.81
C THR A 78 -20.84 23.86 0.26
N PRO A 79 -22.06 24.03 0.82
CA PRO A 79 -23.29 23.60 0.16
C PRO A 79 -23.56 24.47 -1.06
N ILE A 80 -24.20 23.90 -2.08
CA ILE A 80 -24.51 24.58 -3.35
C ILE A 80 -25.74 25.49 -3.18
N PRO A 81 -25.70 26.77 -3.62
CA PRO A 81 -26.91 27.56 -3.89
C PRO A 81 -27.60 27.03 -5.15
N SER A 82 -28.92 26.84 -5.09
CA SER A 82 -29.75 26.43 -6.22
C SER A 82 -29.86 27.53 -7.28
N THR A 83 -28.89 27.65 -8.18
CA THR A 83 -29.04 28.43 -9.42
C THR A 83 -28.60 27.60 -10.64
N PRO A 84 -29.26 27.79 -11.81
CA PRO A 84 -28.91 27.05 -13.02
C PRO A 84 -27.46 27.35 -13.43
N PHE A 85 -26.69 26.28 -13.64
CA PHE A 85 -25.28 26.33 -13.98
C PHE A 85 -25.09 26.91 -15.39
N ASP A 86 -24.45 28.06 -15.51
CA ASP A 86 -24.11 28.66 -16.80
C ASP A 86 -22.93 27.91 -17.46
N MET A 87 -23.24 27.11 -18.48
CA MET A 87 -22.26 26.35 -19.27
C MET A 87 -21.19 27.22 -19.93
N LYS A 88 -21.44 28.51 -20.18
CA LYS A 88 -20.43 29.38 -20.80
C LYS A 88 -19.27 29.71 -19.85
N ALA A 89 -19.56 29.86 -18.55
CA ALA A 89 -18.53 30.17 -17.55
C ALA A 89 -17.69 28.95 -17.15
N ALA A 90 -18.27 27.74 -17.18
CA ALA A 90 -17.55 26.50 -16.91
C ALA A 90 -16.64 26.06 -18.08
N GLY A 91 -16.89 26.59 -19.29
CA GLY A 91 -16.07 26.41 -20.48
C GLY A 91 -15.00 27.49 -20.69
N SER A 92 -15.03 28.57 -19.91
CA SER A 92 -14.10 29.71 -20.01
C SER A 92 -13.28 29.86 -18.72
N VAL A 93 -12.61 28.80 -18.29
CA VAL A 93 -11.49 28.98 -17.36
C VAL A 93 -10.31 29.30 -18.25
N GLU A 94 -9.87 30.56 -18.22
CA GLU A 94 -8.55 30.97 -18.73
C GLU A 94 -7.56 29.84 -18.47
N ALA A 95 -6.97 29.34 -19.55
CA ALA A 95 -5.88 28.40 -19.49
C ALA A 95 -4.81 28.99 -18.55
N VAL A 96 -4.85 28.59 -17.28
CA VAL A 96 -3.79 28.84 -16.31
C VAL A 96 -2.57 28.16 -16.89
N ARG A 97 -1.78 28.94 -17.64
CA ARG A 97 -0.66 28.50 -18.48
C ARG A 97 -0.85 27.04 -18.89
N SER A 98 -1.69 26.82 -19.90
CA SER A 98 -1.49 25.65 -20.76
C SER A 98 0.01 25.52 -20.98
N HIS A 99 0.56 24.30 -20.92
CA HIS A 99 1.87 24.05 -21.53
C HIS A 99 1.91 24.93 -22.78
N SER A 100 2.76 25.96 -22.74
CA SER A 100 2.88 26.79 -23.91
C SER A 100 3.29 25.84 -25.02
N ASP A 101 3.01 26.21 -26.25
CA ASP A 101 3.63 25.54 -27.39
C ASP A 101 5.19 25.55 -27.28
N ASP A 102 5.77 26.13 -26.22
CA ASP A 102 7.17 26.06 -25.78
C ASP A 102 7.59 24.76 -25.06
N ASP A 103 6.74 23.74 -24.90
CA ASP A 103 7.17 22.40 -24.41
C ASP A 103 8.07 21.64 -25.43
N ILE A 104 8.55 22.34 -26.47
CA ILE A 104 9.56 21.87 -27.44
C ILE A 104 10.88 21.52 -26.74
N ASP A 105 11.15 22.08 -25.57
CA ASP A 105 12.41 21.87 -24.83
C ASP A 105 12.47 20.55 -24.04
N HIS A 106 11.34 19.85 -23.83
CA HIS A 106 11.33 18.55 -23.13
C HIS A 106 11.37 17.38 -24.12
N VAL A 107 12.54 16.74 -24.21
CA VAL A 107 12.74 15.57 -25.06
C VAL A 107 12.56 14.30 -24.24
N ASP A 108 11.52 13.53 -24.55
CA ASP A 108 11.22 12.26 -23.90
C ASP A 108 12.11 11.12 -24.42
N PHE A 109 12.13 9.99 -23.70
CA PHE A 109 12.81 8.75 -24.13
C PHE A 109 14.30 8.90 -24.44
N GLY A 110 14.99 9.87 -23.85
CA GLY A 110 16.41 10.12 -24.12
C GLY A 110 16.68 10.70 -25.52
N GLY A 111 15.66 11.26 -26.18
CA GLY A 111 15.77 11.87 -27.49
C GLY A 111 16.10 10.92 -28.62
N THR A 112 16.63 11.47 -29.72
CA THR A 112 16.93 10.72 -30.95
C THR A 112 17.69 9.41 -30.71
N PRO A 113 18.75 9.34 -29.88
CA PRO A 113 19.43 8.08 -29.62
C PRO A 113 18.54 7.03 -28.94
N GLY A 114 17.75 7.45 -27.95
CA GLY A 114 16.90 6.53 -27.20
C GLY A 114 15.70 6.05 -28.00
N VAL A 115 15.04 6.91 -28.77
CA VAL A 115 13.94 6.49 -29.66
C VAL A 115 14.43 5.55 -30.77
N VAL A 116 15.62 5.78 -31.33
CA VAL A 116 16.24 4.86 -32.31
C VAL A 116 16.55 3.51 -31.67
N ALA A 117 17.11 3.51 -30.45
CA ALA A 117 17.36 2.29 -29.70
C ALA A 117 16.06 1.52 -29.42
N MET A 118 14.96 2.20 -29.12
CA MET A 118 13.64 1.57 -28.91
C MET A 118 13.04 1.01 -30.20
N MET A 119 13.12 1.74 -31.32
CA MET A 119 12.65 1.28 -32.63
C MET A 119 13.36 -0.01 -33.09
N ILE A 120 14.65 -0.16 -32.78
CA ILE A 120 15.41 -1.37 -33.10
C ILE A 120 15.20 -2.44 -32.01
N GLY A 121 15.26 -2.05 -30.74
CA GLY A 121 15.27 -2.95 -29.60
C GLY A 121 13.95 -3.67 -29.37
N PHE A 122 12.80 -3.00 -29.52
CA PHE A 122 11.50 -3.64 -29.25
C PHE A 122 11.18 -4.79 -30.22
N PRO A 123 11.29 -4.64 -31.55
CA PRO A 123 11.13 -5.76 -32.47
C PRO A 123 12.05 -6.94 -32.16
N LEU A 124 13.33 -6.67 -31.90
CA LEU A 124 14.32 -7.70 -31.57
C LEU A 124 13.97 -8.42 -30.27
N LEU A 125 13.55 -7.67 -29.25
CA LEU A 125 13.12 -8.23 -27.96
C LEU A 125 11.88 -9.12 -28.14
N MET A 126 10.91 -8.71 -28.95
CA MET A 126 9.71 -9.51 -29.24
C MET A 126 10.07 -10.86 -29.89
N TRP A 127 10.94 -10.84 -30.90
CA TRP A 127 11.43 -12.08 -31.50
C TRP A 127 12.25 -12.92 -30.52
N TYR A 128 13.11 -12.31 -29.72
CA TYR A 128 13.90 -13.01 -28.70
C TYR A 128 13.01 -13.73 -27.67
N MET A 129 11.98 -13.06 -27.17
CA MET A 129 11.03 -13.66 -26.22
C MET A 129 10.20 -14.78 -26.86
N TRP A 130 9.79 -14.60 -28.13
CA TRP A 130 9.10 -15.65 -28.88
C TRP A 130 10.01 -16.87 -29.10
N ILE A 131 11.28 -16.68 -29.50
CA ILE A 131 12.27 -17.77 -29.65
C ILE A 131 12.44 -18.52 -28.33
N GLY A 132 12.54 -17.81 -27.21
CA GLY A 132 12.68 -18.44 -25.90
C GLY A 132 11.51 -19.36 -25.55
N GLN A 133 10.29 -18.92 -25.87
CA GLN A 133 9.06 -19.71 -25.70
C GLN A 133 8.96 -20.87 -26.69
N GLU A 134 9.34 -20.67 -27.95
CA GLU A 134 9.15 -21.65 -29.03
C GLU A 134 10.23 -22.75 -29.03
N TYR A 135 11.49 -22.38 -28.80
CA TYR A 135 12.65 -23.26 -29.02
C TYR A 135 13.47 -23.58 -27.76
N TYR A 136 13.29 -22.83 -26.67
CA TYR A 136 14.10 -22.97 -25.45
C TYR A 136 13.26 -23.35 -24.21
N GLY A 137 12.08 -23.96 -24.40
CA GLY A 137 11.23 -24.43 -23.30
C GLY A 137 10.82 -23.31 -22.34
N GLY A 138 10.56 -22.12 -22.88
CA GLY A 138 10.21 -20.93 -22.10
C GLY A 138 11.38 -20.27 -21.39
N LYS A 139 12.63 -20.64 -21.63
CA LYS A 139 13.82 -20.04 -20.99
C LYS A 139 14.48 -19.00 -21.90
N PHE A 140 15.34 -18.17 -21.32
CA PHE A 140 16.14 -17.22 -22.09
C PHE A 140 17.05 -17.95 -23.09
N PRO A 141 16.98 -17.63 -24.40
CA PRO A 141 17.98 -18.08 -25.36
C PRO A 141 19.37 -17.56 -24.94
N THR A 142 20.35 -18.47 -24.81
CA THR A 142 21.73 -18.15 -24.47
C THR A 142 22.70 -18.77 -25.48
N PRO A 143 23.87 -18.16 -25.73
CA PRO A 143 24.88 -18.76 -26.59
C PRO A 143 25.33 -20.13 -26.09
N GLU A 144 25.55 -21.06 -27.01
CA GLU A 144 26.13 -22.36 -26.68
C GLU A 144 27.60 -22.23 -26.24
N LYS A 145 28.12 -23.26 -25.56
CA LYS A 145 29.50 -23.24 -25.06
C LYS A 145 30.49 -23.13 -26.24
N GLY A 146 31.18 -21.98 -26.32
CA GLY A 146 32.15 -21.68 -27.38
C GLY A 146 31.57 -20.95 -28.59
N GLN A 147 30.26 -20.67 -28.61
CA GLN A 147 29.62 -19.88 -29.65
C GLN A 147 29.92 -18.39 -29.45
N SER A 148 30.36 -17.69 -30.50
CA SER A 148 30.52 -16.24 -30.44
C SER A 148 29.16 -15.53 -30.38
N PHE A 149 29.11 -14.30 -29.85
CA PHE A 149 27.87 -13.52 -29.86
C PHE A 149 27.35 -13.21 -31.27
N ALA A 150 28.25 -13.11 -32.27
CA ALA A 150 27.87 -12.91 -33.66
C ALA A 150 27.18 -14.16 -34.22
N ASP A 151 27.75 -15.34 -33.99
CA ASP A 151 27.14 -16.61 -34.41
C ASP A 151 25.82 -16.87 -33.70
N PHE A 152 25.72 -16.48 -32.42
CA PHE A 152 24.47 -16.54 -31.66
C PHE A 152 23.40 -15.62 -32.28
N ALA A 153 23.75 -14.40 -32.66
CA ALA A 153 22.82 -13.49 -33.33
C ALA A 153 22.34 -14.03 -34.69
N VAL A 154 23.24 -14.63 -35.48
CA VAL A 154 22.89 -15.32 -36.73
C VAL A 154 21.96 -16.50 -36.47
N HIS A 155 22.25 -17.29 -35.44
CA HIS A 155 21.39 -18.41 -35.04
C HIS A 155 19.98 -17.95 -34.64
N MET A 156 19.86 -16.88 -33.84
CA MET A 156 18.56 -16.28 -33.50
C MET A 156 17.80 -15.83 -34.74
N PHE A 157 18.49 -15.19 -35.69
CA PHE A 157 17.87 -14.77 -36.95
C PHE A 157 17.39 -15.96 -37.80
N GLU A 158 18.16 -17.05 -37.87
CA GLU A 158 17.73 -18.26 -38.58
C GLU A 158 16.50 -18.90 -37.92
N LEU A 159 16.36 -18.87 -36.60
CA LEU A 159 15.15 -19.33 -35.92
C LEU A 159 13.92 -18.47 -36.26
N VAL A 160 14.07 -17.13 -36.32
CA VAL A 160 12.99 -16.24 -36.80
C VAL A 160 12.63 -16.58 -38.25
N LYS A 161 13.63 -16.77 -39.11
CA LYS A 161 13.42 -17.10 -40.53
C LYS A 161 12.75 -18.47 -40.72
N GLN A 162 12.94 -19.42 -39.82
CA GLN A 162 12.32 -20.73 -39.89
C GLN A 162 10.90 -20.75 -39.32
N GLY A 163 10.70 -20.25 -38.09
CA GLY A 163 9.41 -20.37 -37.41
C GLY A 163 8.55 -19.12 -37.35
N ALA A 164 9.08 -17.95 -37.72
CA ALA A 164 8.36 -16.67 -37.70
C ALA A 164 8.49 -15.90 -39.02
N PHE A 165 8.76 -16.58 -40.13
CA PHE A 165 8.76 -15.94 -41.45
C PHE A 165 7.39 -15.33 -41.76
N PRO A 166 7.31 -14.08 -42.26
CA PRO A 166 6.04 -13.41 -42.57
C PRO A 166 5.38 -14.04 -43.81
N SER A 167 4.68 -15.15 -43.59
CA SER A 167 4.01 -15.90 -44.66
C SER A 167 2.78 -15.14 -45.19
N VAL A 168 2.40 -15.45 -46.43
CA VAL A 168 1.16 -14.91 -47.03
C VAL A 168 -0.06 -15.26 -46.17
N LYS A 169 -0.11 -16.48 -45.61
CA LYS A 169 -1.19 -16.90 -44.71
C LYS A 169 -1.29 -15.99 -43.46
N ALA A 170 -0.16 -15.72 -42.81
CA ALA A 170 -0.14 -14.86 -41.63
C ALA A 170 -0.52 -13.41 -41.98
N PHE A 171 -0.04 -12.91 -43.12
CA PHE A 171 -0.40 -11.60 -43.65
C PHE A 171 -1.91 -11.51 -43.88
N THR A 172 -2.51 -12.50 -44.54
CA THR A 172 -3.94 -12.57 -44.81
C THR A 172 -4.74 -12.60 -43.51
N ILE A 173 -4.39 -13.44 -42.53
CA ILE A 173 -5.10 -13.51 -41.24
C ILE A 173 -5.13 -12.13 -40.57
N TYR A 174 -3.95 -11.51 -40.45
CA TYR A 174 -3.80 -10.27 -39.71
C TYR A 174 -4.49 -9.08 -40.41
N TRP A 175 -4.28 -8.90 -41.71
CA TRP A 175 -4.83 -7.76 -42.44
C TRP A 175 -6.32 -7.92 -42.79
N VAL A 176 -6.80 -9.14 -43.06
CA VAL A 176 -8.25 -9.36 -43.21
C VAL A 176 -8.95 -9.04 -41.89
N PHE A 177 -8.40 -9.48 -40.75
CA PHE A 177 -8.93 -9.11 -39.45
C PHE A 177 -9.00 -7.58 -39.28
N PHE A 178 -7.90 -6.86 -39.53
CA PHE A 178 -7.87 -5.40 -39.42
C PHE A 178 -8.87 -4.70 -40.35
N ILE A 179 -8.98 -5.15 -41.61
CA ILE A 179 -9.95 -4.61 -42.58
C ILE A 179 -11.38 -4.86 -42.11
N VAL A 180 -11.70 -6.06 -41.62
CA VAL A 180 -13.02 -6.37 -41.05
C VAL A 180 -13.32 -5.46 -39.86
N GLN A 181 -12.38 -5.26 -38.94
CA GLN A 181 -12.57 -4.33 -37.82
C GLN A 181 -12.83 -2.88 -38.30
N THR A 182 -12.16 -2.46 -39.38
CA THR A 182 -12.37 -1.15 -39.99
C THR A 182 -13.76 -1.04 -40.64
N ILE A 183 -14.23 -2.09 -41.32
CA ILE A 183 -15.59 -2.14 -41.88
C ILE A 183 -16.62 -2.06 -40.74
N LEU A 184 -16.47 -2.87 -39.70
CA LEU A 184 -17.37 -2.90 -38.55
C LEU A 184 -17.41 -1.54 -37.82
N TYR A 185 -16.28 -0.82 -37.75
CA TYR A 185 -16.25 0.55 -37.22
C TYR A 185 -17.24 1.46 -37.96
N VAL A 186 -17.39 1.30 -39.28
CA VAL A 186 -18.24 2.17 -40.10
C VAL A 186 -19.69 1.69 -40.15
N VAL A 187 -19.93 0.37 -40.25
CA VAL A 187 -21.26 -0.16 -40.55
C VAL A 187 -22.12 -0.44 -39.31
N LEU A 188 -21.49 -0.70 -38.15
CA LEU A 188 -22.24 -1.05 -36.94
C LEU A 188 -22.72 0.20 -36.19
N PRO A 189 -23.89 0.12 -35.52
CA PRO A 189 -24.43 1.24 -34.75
C PRO A 189 -23.52 1.60 -33.58
N GLY A 190 -23.46 2.90 -33.28
CA GLY A 190 -22.61 3.47 -32.23
C GLY A 190 -23.17 4.78 -31.67
N VAL A 191 -22.40 5.38 -30.77
CA VAL A 191 -22.73 6.66 -30.13
C VAL A 191 -21.66 7.69 -30.41
N TYR A 192 -22.05 8.96 -30.52
CA TYR A 192 -21.10 10.06 -30.62
C TYR A 192 -20.74 10.58 -29.23
N ALA A 193 -19.46 10.88 -29.03
CA ALA A 193 -18.95 11.43 -27.79
C ALA A 193 -17.91 12.52 -28.06
N GLU A 194 -17.89 13.55 -27.22
CA GLU A 194 -16.99 14.70 -27.33
C GLU A 194 -15.73 14.47 -26.50
N GLY A 195 -14.57 14.65 -27.13
CA GLY A 195 -13.27 14.59 -26.47
C GLY A 195 -12.96 15.82 -25.61
N ASN A 196 -11.73 15.89 -25.10
CA ASN A 196 -11.24 17.07 -24.40
C ASN A 196 -11.05 18.26 -25.37
N ALA A 197 -11.09 19.47 -24.82
CA ALA A 197 -10.75 20.68 -25.57
C ALA A 197 -9.28 20.64 -26.01
N VAL A 198 -9.02 20.82 -27.30
CA VAL A 198 -7.68 20.74 -27.89
C VAL A 198 -7.10 22.16 -28.02
N PRO A 199 -6.00 22.50 -27.32
CA PRO A 199 -5.43 23.85 -27.37
C PRO A 199 -5.06 24.31 -28.79
N SER A 200 -4.48 23.40 -29.59
CA SER A 200 -4.08 23.69 -30.98
C SER A 200 -5.26 23.93 -31.93
N LEU A 201 -6.48 23.61 -31.51
CA LEU A 201 -7.72 23.92 -32.23
C LEU A 201 -8.50 25.06 -31.55
N ASN A 202 -7.81 25.96 -30.85
CA ASN A 202 -8.42 27.08 -30.11
C ASN A 202 -9.50 26.62 -29.10
N GLY A 203 -9.27 25.47 -28.46
CA GLY A 203 -10.19 24.91 -27.47
C GLY A 203 -11.40 24.18 -28.05
N GLN A 204 -11.47 23.98 -29.38
CA GLN A 204 -12.48 23.12 -29.99
C GLN A 204 -12.34 21.67 -29.49
N ARG A 205 -13.47 20.98 -29.44
CA ARG A 205 -13.56 19.55 -29.09
C ARG A 205 -13.77 18.74 -30.35
N LEU A 206 -13.12 17.58 -30.39
CA LEU A 206 -13.30 16.62 -31.46
C LEU A 206 -14.41 15.63 -31.08
N THR A 207 -15.34 15.42 -32.01
CA THR A 207 -16.37 14.39 -31.90
C THR A 207 -15.79 13.05 -32.35
N TYR A 208 -16.11 11.98 -31.61
CA TYR A 208 -15.68 10.60 -31.89
C TYR A 208 -16.90 9.68 -32.00
N PHE A 209 -16.86 8.75 -32.96
CA PHE A 209 -17.86 7.70 -33.09
C PHE A 209 -17.41 6.44 -32.34
N CYS A 210 -18.21 6.00 -31.37
CA CYS A 210 -17.89 4.89 -30.48
C CYS A 210 -18.87 3.72 -30.68
N ASN A 211 -18.40 2.63 -31.27
CA ASN A 211 -19.15 1.39 -31.49
C ASN A 211 -18.39 0.09 -31.13
N ALA A 212 -17.28 0.19 -30.39
CA ALA A 212 -16.42 -0.94 -30.05
C ALA A 212 -17.17 -2.01 -29.29
N TYR A 213 -18.12 -1.64 -28.41
CA TYR A 213 -18.95 -2.61 -27.69
C TYR A 213 -19.68 -3.56 -28.64
N VAL A 214 -20.43 -3.03 -29.62
CA VAL A 214 -21.15 -3.86 -30.60
C VAL A 214 -20.14 -4.61 -31.49
N THR A 215 -19.06 -3.93 -31.90
CA THR A 215 -17.99 -4.52 -32.71
C THR A 215 -17.35 -5.74 -32.06
N PHE A 216 -17.11 -5.70 -30.74
CA PHE A 216 -16.51 -6.80 -29.99
C PHE A 216 -17.39 -8.04 -30.04
N TRP A 217 -18.67 -7.91 -29.69
CA TRP A 217 -19.60 -9.04 -29.68
C TRP A 217 -19.87 -9.60 -31.08
N VAL A 218 -19.98 -8.74 -32.10
CA VAL A 218 -20.07 -9.18 -33.50
C VAL A 218 -18.80 -9.93 -33.91
N SER A 219 -17.62 -9.47 -33.50
CA SER A 219 -16.35 -10.16 -33.78
C SER A 219 -16.26 -11.52 -33.07
N CYS A 220 -16.72 -11.61 -31.82
CA CYS A 220 -16.81 -12.89 -31.10
C CYS A 220 -17.77 -13.87 -31.79
N ALA A 221 -18.96 -13.40 -32.19
CA ALA A 221 -19.94 -14.21 -32.90
C ALA A 221 -19.42 -14.65 -34.27
N ALA A 222 -18.75 -13.76 -35.01
CA ALA A 222 -18.13 -14.08 -36.28
C ALA A 222 -17.00 -15.13 -36.11
N ALA A 223 -16.10 -14.96 -35.15
CA ALA A 223 -15.03 -15.93 -34.88
C ALA A 223 -15.60 -17.30 -34.47
N ALA A 224 -16.61 -17.33 -33.61
CA ALA A 224 -17.29 -18.57 -33.22
C ALA A 224 -18.00 -19.24 -34.40
N GLY A 225 -18.71 -18.46 -35.24
CA GLY A 225 -19.38 -18.96 -36.44
C GLY A 225 -18.39 -19.51 -37.47
N LEU A 226 -17.31 -18.78 -37.75
CA LEU A 226 -16.26 -19.22 -38.67
C LEU A 226 -15.59 -20.53 -38.21
N HIS A 227 -15.41 -20.70 -36.90
CA HIS A 227 -14.92 -21.96 -36.33
C HIS A 227 -15.95 -23.08 -36.41
N TYR A 228 -17.20 -22.81 -36.03
CA TYR A 228 -18.29 -23.81 -36.02
C TYR A 228 -18.60 -24.36 -37.40
N PHE A 229 -18.53 -23.52 -38.45
CA PHE A 229 -18.75 -23.92 -39.84
C PHE A 229 -17.47 -24.38 -40.56
N ASP A 230 -16.35 -24.58 -39.84
CA ASP A 230 -15.05 -25.00 -40.39
C ASP A 230 -14.51 -24.11 -41.53
N ILE A 231 -14.96 -22.85 -41.61
CA ILE A 231 -14.47 -21.87 -42.59
C ILE A 231 -13.08 -21.36 -42.17
N PHE A 232 -12.91 -21.11 -40.88
CA PHE A 232 -11.62 -20.73 -40.29
C PHE A 232 -11.48 -21.38 -38.91
N PRO A 233 -10.71 -22.48 -38.79
CA PRO A 233 -10.47 -23.12 -37.51
C PRO A 233 -9.72 -22.18 -36.57
N LEU A 234 -10.30 -21.86 -35.41
CA LEU A 234 -9.78 -20.80 -34.54
C LEU A 234 -8.34 -21.06 -34.07
N GLN A 235 -7.97 -22.33 -33.86
CA GLN A 235 -6.62 -22.75 -33.48
C GLN A 235 -5.54 -22.34 -34.48
N THR A 236 -5.92 -22.00 -35.72
CA THR A 236 -4.98 -21.52 -36.75
C THR A 236 -4.20 -20.29 -36.29
N ILE A 237 -4.78 -19.44 -35.41
CA ILE A 237 -4.11 -18.25 -34.88
C ILE A 237 -2.89 -18.64 -34.06
N ILE A 238 -3.07 -19.47 -33.01
CA ILE A 238 -1.96 -19.87 -32.13
C ILE A 238 -0.94 -20.74 -32.85
N GLU A 239 -1.36 -21.52 -33.85
CA GLU A 239 -0.46 -22.33 -34.68
C GLU A 239 0.43 -21.49 -35.61
N ASN A 240 0.01 -20.28 -35.97
CA ASN A 240 0.73 -19.38 -36.86
C ASN A 240 1.20 -18.10 -36.13
N ILE A 241 1.34 -18.17 -34.80
CA ILE A 241 1.57 -16.97 -33.98
C ILE A 241 2.94 -16.31 -34.23
N GLY A 242 3.98 -17.10 -34.53
CA GLY A 242 5.30 -16.58 -34.91
C GLY A 242 5.25 -15.74 -36.18
N PRO A 243 4.77 -16.29 -37.31
CA PRO A 243 4.58 -15.55 -38.56
C PRO A 243 3.68 -14.31 -38.40
N ILE A 244 2.59 -14.42 -37.64
CA ILE A 244 1.68 -13.30 -37.35
C ILE A 244 2.40 -12.20 -36.57
N THR A 245 3.23 -12.56 -35.58
CA THR A 245 4.04 -11.60 -34.81
C THR A 245 4.96 -10.81 -35.75
N SER A 246 5.67 -11.47 -36.66
CA SER A 246 6.52 -10.79 -37.65
C SER A 246 5.73 -9.89 -38.61
N VAL A 247 4.57 -10.34 -39.07
CA VAL A 247 3.66 -9.52 -39.90
C VAL A 247 3.23 -8.27 -39.13
N SER A 248 2.89 -8.38 -37.85
CA SER A 248 2.46 -7.24 -37.03
C SER A 248 3.59 -6.21 -36.85
N ILE A 249 4.82 -6.67 -36.61
CA ILE A 249 6.02 -5.84 -36.48
C ILE A 249 6.26 -5.07 -37.77
N ILE A 250 6.32 -5.76 -38.91
CA ILE A 250 6.53 -5.14 -40.22
C ILE A 250 5.41 -4.16 -40.54
N SER A 251 4.16 -4.55 -40.27
CA SER A 251 2.99 -3.69 -40.49
C SER A 251 3.05 -2.42 -39.64
N GLY A 252 3.51 -2.50 -38.39
CA GLY A 252 3.73 -1.35 -37.51
C GLY A 252 4.68 -0.34 -38.12
N PHE A 253 5.81 -0.79 -38.68
CA PHE A 253 6.74 0.10 -39.40
C PHE A 253 6.10 0.70 -40.65
N VAL A 254 5.48 -0.12 -41.49
CA VAL A 254 4.88 0.33 -42.76
C VAL A 254 3.80 1.38 -42.51
N VAL A 255 2.88 1.14 -41.58
CA VAL A 255 1.81 2.10 -41.24
C VAL A 255 2.39 3.38 -40.66
N SER A 256 3.44 3.30 -39.84
CA SER A 256 4.11 4.49 -39.28
C SER A 256 4.78 5.34 -40.36
N ILE A 257 5.44 4.71 -41.33
CA ILE A 257 6.04 5.37 -42.50
C ILE A 257 4.95 6.08 -43.30
N VAL A 258 3.86 5.40 -43.62
CA VAL A 258 2.73 5.97 -44.34
C VAL A 258 2.11 7.14 -43.57
N ALA A 259 1.88 6.99 -42.27
CA ALA A 259 1.32 8.02 -41.41
C ALA A 259 2.20 9.29 -41.40
N TYR A 260 3.51 9.12 -41.21
CA TYR A 260 4.46 10.23 -41.15
C TYR A 260 4.52 11.01 -42.48
N PHE A 261 4.74 10.32 -43.60
CA PHE A 261 4.85 10.98 -44.90
C PHE A 261 3.50 11.52 -45.41
N SER A 262 2.38 10.88 -45.06
CA SER A 262 1.03 11.40 -45.36
C SER A 262 0.79 12.73 -44.64
N ALA A 263 1.15 12.83 -43.36
CA ALA A 263 1.02 14.08 -42.61
C ALA A 263 1.87 15.21 -43.20
N LEU A 264 3.10 14.91 -43.63
CA LEU A 264 3.97 15.87 -44.32
C LEU A 264 3.37 16.33 -45.65
N ALA A 265 2.90 15.39 -46.47
CA ALA A 265 2.32 15.68 -47.78
C ALA A 265 1.02 16.51 -47.68
N ARG A 266 0.23 16.31 -46.62
CA ARG A 266 -1.01 17.06 -46.36
C ARG A 266 -0.81 18.39 -45.63
N GLY A 267 0.41 18.71 -45.19
CA GLY A 267 0.65 19.91 -44.36
C GLY A 267 0.01 19.82 -42.96
N ALA A 268 -0.22 18.61 -42.45
CA ALA A 268 -0.92 18.35 -41.19
C ALA A 268 0.02 18.21 -39.98
N GLN A 269 1.25 18.72 -40.09
CA GLN A 269 2.27 18.61 -39.05
C GLN A 269 1.85 19.33 -37.77
N HIS A 270 2.14 18.71 -36.64
CA HIS A 270 1.83 19.25 -35.32
C HIS A 270 3.02 19.06 -34.37
N ARG A 271 3.43 20.11 -33.66
CA ARG A 271 4.51 20.11 -32.66
C ARG A 271 5.75 19.30 -33.10
N MET A 272 6.37 19.69 -34.22
CA MET A 272 7.55 19.02 -34.78
C MET A 272 8.83 19.59 -34.16
N THR A 273 9.79 18.73 -33.84
CA THR A 273 11.09 19.13 -33.27
C THR A 273 12.14 19.42 -34.34
N GLY A 274 11.94 18.92 -35.56
CA GLY A 274 12.91 18.96 -36.65
C GLY A 274 13.90 17.79 -36.64
N ALA A 275 13.91 16.98 -35.57
CA ALA A 275 14.72 15.76 -35.50
C ALA A 275 13.96 14.57 -36.09
N PHE A 276 14.32 14.16 -37.31
CA PHE A 276 13.57 13.16 -38.09
C PHE A 276 13.18 11.90 -37.30
N PHE A 277 14.12 11.20 -36.66
CA PHE A 277 13.79 9.95 -35.95
C PHE A 277 12.93 10.17 -34.71
N TYR A 278 13.08 11.30 -34.04
CA TYR A 278 12.24 11.65 -32.89
C TYR A 278 10.82 12.01 -33.32
N ASP A 279 10.68 12.83 -34.36
CA ASP A 279 9.39 13.18 -34.92
C ASP A 279 8.68 11.99 -35.58
N PHE A 280 9.43 11.05 -36.17
CA PHE A 280 8.88 9.78 -36.66
C PHE A 280 8.36 8.91 -35.51
N PHE A 281 9.13 8.82 -34.42
CA PHE A 281 8.76 8.05 -33.24
C PHE A 281 7.51 8.60 -32.55
N MET A 282 7.51 9.91 -32.27
CA MET A 282 6.41 10.59 -31.60
C MET A 282 5.21 10.83 -32.52
N GLY A 283 5.43 11.00 -33.83
CA GLY A 283 4.41 11.21 -34.84
C GLY A 283 4.35 12.63 -35.38
N ALA A 284 3.81 12.76 -36.60
CA ALA A 284 3.72 14.04 -37.28
C ALA A 284 2.35 14.74 -37.13
N GLU A 285 1.27 13.98 -36.96
CA GLU A 285 -0.10 14.50 -36.89
C GLU A 285 -0.74 14.13 -35.55
N LEU A 286 -1.60 15.02 -35.03
CA LEU A 286 -2.28 14.78 -33.76
C LEU A 286 -3.36 13.70 -33.91
N ASN A 287 -4.40 13.91 -34.73
CA ASN A 287 -5.54 13.01 -34.86
C ASN A 287 -5.92 12.80 -36.34
N PRO A 288 -5.22 11.91 -37.07
CA PRO A 288 -5.53 11.59 -38.45
C PRO A 288 -6.91 10.97 -38.61
N ARG A 289 -7.68 11.42 -39.61
CA ARG A 289 -9.06 11.00 -39.85
C ARG A 289 -9.35 10.71 -41.31
N ILE A 290 -10.18 9.69 -41.54
CA ILE A 290 -10.77 9.37 -42.84
C ILE A 290 -12.29 9.25 -42.65
N GLY A 291 -13.04 10.28 -43.03
CA GLY A 291 -14.48 10.36 -42.74
C GLY A 291 -14.74 10.30 -41.22
N ILE A 292 -15.54 9.33 -40.78
CA ILE A 292 -15.84 9.10 -39.35
C ILE A 292 -14.76 8.31 -38.60
N ILE A 293 -13.79 7.73 -39.32
CA ILE A 293 -12.75 6.89 -38.73
C ILE A 293 -11.67 7.81 -38.18
N ASP A 294 -11.48 7.75 -36.87
CA ASP A 294 -10.31 8.30 -36.19
C ASP A 294 -9.26 7.19 -36.03
N MET A 295 -8.06 7.43 -36.56
CA MET A 295 -7.03 6.39 -36.63
C MET A 295 -6.53 5.95 -35.26
N LYS A 296 -6.55 6.82 -34.25
CA LYS A 296 -6.21 6.39 -32.90
C LYS A 296 -7.31 5.50 -32.33
N MET A 297 -8.58 5.91 -32.43
CA MET A 297 -9.71 5.11 -31.93
C MET A 297 -9.79 3.73 -32.57
N LEU A 298 -9.51 3.63 -33.88
CA LEU A 298 -9.49 2.35 -34.58
C LEU A 298 -8.42 1.41 -34.02
N PHE A 299 -7.22 1.92 -33.77
CA PHE A 299 -6.06 1.12 -33.35
C PHE A 299 -6.03 0.87 -31.83
N GLU A 300 -6.58 1.74 -30.99
CA GLU A 300 -6.43 1.68 -29.54
C GLU A 300 -7.10 0.44 -28.91
N VAL A 301 -8.26 0.03 -29.43
CA VAL A 301 -9.06 -1.07 -28.83
C VAL A 301 -9.16 -2.29 -29.73
N ARG A 302 -9.69 -2.09 -30.95
CA ARG A 302 -10.21 -3.18 -31.80
C ARG A 302 -9.13 -4.14 -32.29
N LEU A 303 -7.94 -3.61 -32.57
CA LEU A 303 -6.84 -4.44 -33.05
C LEU A 303 -6.14 -5.17 -31.87
N PRO A 304 -5.55 -4.48 -30.89
CA PRO A 304 -4.70 -5.12 -29.88
C PRO A 304 -5.47 -6.08 -28.98
N TRP A 305 -6.56 -5.62 -28.37
CA TRP A 305 -7.26 -6.38 -27.34
C TRP A 305 -8.07 -7.54 -27.90
N TYR A 306 -8.65 -7.37 -29.10
CA TYR A 306 -9.44 -8.43 -29.70
C TYR A 306 -8.53 -9.52 -30.22
N PHE A 307 -7.39 -9.17 -30.83
CA PHE A 307 -6.43 -10.16 -31.29
C PHE A 307 -5.83 -10.94 -30.11
N LEU A 308 -5.49 -10.26 -29.01
CA LEU A 308 -5.03 -10.90 -27.78
C LEU A 308 -6.06 -11.89 -27.23
N PHE A 309 -7.32 -11.47 -27.11
CA PHE A 309 -8.42 -12.34 -26.66
C PHE A 309 -8.63 -13.55 -27.59
N LEU A 310 -8.67 -13.32 -28.91
CA LEU A 310 -8.82 -14.38 -29.91
C LEU A 310 -7.64 -15.36 -29.92
N THR A 311 -6.43 -14.89 -29.61
CA THR A 311 -5.25 -15.75 -29.46
C THR A 311 -5.42 -16.72 -28.28
N THR A 312 -5.98 -16.26 -27.16
CA THR A 312 -6.26 -17.14 -26.02
C THR A 312 -7.44 -18.07 -26.28
N ALA A 313 -8.48 -17.60 -26.97
CA ALA A 313 -9.59 -18.45 -27.40
C ALA A 313 -9.10 -19.55 -28.36
N SER A 314 -8.19 -19.21 -29.26
CA SER A 314 -7.47 -20.14 -30.13
C SER A 314 -6.67 -21.18 -29.33
N THR A 315 -6.02 -20.79 -28.24
CA THR A 315 -5.34 -21.74 -27.34
C THR A 315 -6.32 -22.67 -26.65
N ALA A 316 -7.48 -22.18 -26.19
CA ALA A 316 -8.51 -23.02 -25.58
C ALA A 316 -9.03 -24.08 -26.56
N VAL A 317 -9.34 -23.69 -27.81
CA VAL A 317 -9.75 -24.63 -28.86
C VAL A 317 -8.66 -25.68 -29.12
N LYS A 318 -7.40 -25.24 -29.25
CA LYS A 318 -6.27 -26.15 -29.46
C LYS A 318 -6.11 -27.14 -28.31
N GLN A 319 -6.20 -26.68 -27.07
CA GLN A 319 -6.07 -27.54 -25.88
C GLN A 319 -7.19 -28.56 -25.82
N TYR A 320 -8.44 -28.16 -26.12
CA TYR A 320 -9.56 -29.07 -26.20
C TYR A 320 -9.37 -30.15 -27.28
N GLN A 321 -8.83 -29.79 -28.45
CA GLN A 321 -8.54 -30.74 -29.53
C GLN A 321 -7.45 -31.74 -29.16
N VAL A 322 -6.40 -31.30 -28.45
CA VAL A 322 -5.26 -32.15 -28.10
C VAL A 322 -5.55 -33.03 -26.89
N TYR A 323 -6.19 -32.48 -25.85
CA TYR A 323 -6.34 -33.14 -24.54
C TYR A 323 -7.78 -33.56 -24.22
N GLY A 324 -8.76 -33.13 -25.00
CA GLY A 324 -10.19 -33.36 -24.72
C GLY A 324 -10.79 -32.45 -23.63
N TYR A 325 -9.99 -31.54 -23.06
CA TYR A 325 -10.43 -30.55 -22.07
C TYR A 325 -9.58 -29.27 -22.15
N VAL A 326 -10.07 -28.20 -21.54
CA VAL A 326 -9.33 -26.93 -21.39
C VAL A 326 -8.95 -26.77 -19.93
N SER A 327 -7.68 -26.48 -19.66
CA SER A 327 -7.16 -26.37 -18.30
C SER A 327 -7.73 -25.14 -17.58
N PRO A 328 -7.82 -25.16 -16.24
CA PRO A 328 -8.24 -24.00 -15.46
C PRO A 328 -7.38 -22.74 -15.73
N GLN A 329 -6.10 -22.93 -16.07
CA GLN A 329 -5.16 -21.85 -16.34
C GLN A 329 -5.47 -21.15 -17.67
N VAL A 330 -5.86 -21.90 -18.71
CA VAL A 330 -6.29 -21.31 -19.98
C VAL A 330 -7.64 -20.62 -19.81
N TRP A 331 -8.58 -21.22 -19.06
CA TRP A 331 -9.84 -20.55 -18.70
C TRP A 331 -9.62 -19.24 -17.94
N PHE A 332 -8.64 -19.21 -17.05
CA PHE A 332 -8.28 -18.02 -16.28
C PHE A 332 -7.80 -16.88 -17.19
N ILE A 333 -6.83 -17.15 -18.07
CA ILE A 333 -6.30 -16.14 -18.99
C ILE A 333 -7.36 -15.73 -20.02
N LEU A 334 -8.21 -16.67 -20.47
CA LEU A 334 -9.31 -16.37 -21.38
C LEU A 334 -10.30 -15.40 -20.76
N LEU A 335 -10.70 -15.65 -19.50
CA LEU A 335 -11.54 -14.75 -18.73
C LEU A 335 -10.85 -13.39 -18.56
N ALA A 336 -9.57 -13.37 -18.19
CA ALA A 336 -8.84 -12.13 -17.99
C ALA A 336 -8.76 -11.26 -19.25
N HIS A 337 -8.37 -11.84 -20.39
CA HIS A 337 -8.33 -11.12 -21.67
C HIS A 337 -9.73 -10.70 -22.12
N TYR A 338 -10.76 -11.51 -21.89
CA TYR A 338 -12.15 -11.13 -22.12
C TYR A 338 -12.54 -9.90 -21.27
N LEU A 339 -12.25 -9.92 -19.98
CA LEU A 339 -12.62 -8.84 -19.06
C LEU A 339 -12.00 -7.50 -19.48
N TYR A 340 -10.73 -7.49 -19.91
CA TYR A 340 -10.09 -6.28 -20.45
C TYR A 340 -10.67 -5.85 -21.79
N ALA A 341 -10.71 -6.76 -22.78
CA ALA A 341 -11.20 -6.42 -24.12
C ALA A 341 -12.63 -5.87 -24.05
N ASN A 342 -13.50 -6.55 -23.30
CA ASN A 342 -14.88 -6.11 -23.11
C ASN A 342 -14.97 -4.80 -22.31
N ALA A 343 -14.13 -4.58 -21.29
CA ALA A 343 -14.15 -3.33 -20.53
C ALA A 343 -13.69 -2.12 -21.38
N CYS A 344 -12.63 -2.29 -22.18
CA CYS A 344 -12.18 -1.27 -23.13
C CYS A 344 -13.27 -0.97 -24.18
N SER A 345 -13.94 -2.00 -24.69
CA SER A 345 -15.02 -1.82 -25.67
C SER A 345 -16.28 -1.20 -25.07
N LYS A 346 -16.70 -1.64 -23.88
CA LYS A 346 -17.88 -1.10 -23.18
C LYS A 346 -17.63 0.29 -22.59
N GLY A 347 -16.36 0.68 -22.40
CA GLY A 347 -15.95 1.98 -21.89
C GLY A 347 -15.29 2.85 -22.96
N GLU A 348 -15.52 2.59 -24.25
CA GLU A 348 -14.81 3.25 -25.35
C GLU A 348 -14.93 4.78 -25.29
N GLU A 349 -16.09 5.33 -24.90
CA GLU A 349 -16.25 6.79 -24.74
C GLU A 349 -15.44 7.39 -23.58
N CYS A 350 -14.81 6.57 -22.74
CA CYS A 350 -13.88 7.03 -21.73
C CYS A 350 -12.47 7.25 -22.30
N ILE A 351 -12.13 6.54 -23.38
CA ILE A 351 -10.80 6.55 -24.00
C ILE A 351 -10.52 7.90 -24.66
N ILE A 352 -11.52 8.54 -25.26
CA ILE A 352 -11.38 9.85 -25.92
C ILE A 352 -10.88 10.98 -25.01
N THR A 353 -10.92 10.78 -23.69
CA THR A 353 -10.44 11.73 -22.67
C THR A 353 -9.00 11.46 -22.21
N THR A 354 -8.38 10.38 -22.68
CA THR A 354 -7.02 9.98 -22.30
C THR A 354 -5.98 10.83 -23.01
N TRP A 355 -4.78 10.86 -22.42
CA TRP A 355 -3.62 11.56 -22.97
C TRP A 355 -3.31 11.18 -24.42
N ASP A 356 -3.43 9.90 -24.74
CA ASP A 356 -3.11 9.36 -26.05
C ASP A 356 -4.01 9.94 -27.14
N MET A 357 -5.26 10.27 -26.78
CA MET A 357 -6.24 10.86 -27.68
C MET A 357 -6.07 12.38 -27.84
N PHE A 358 -5.94 13.14 -26.74
CA PHE A 358 -5.96 14.61 -26.83
C PHE A 358 -4.59 15.27 -26.97
N TYR A 359 -3.50 14.59 -26.57
CA TYR A 359 -2.16 15.18 -26.55
C TYR A 359 -1.14 14.38 -27.36
N GLU A 360 -1.07 13.05 -27.22
CA GLU A 360 -0.02 12.29 -27.91
C GLU A 360 -0.19 12.35 -29.43
N LYS A 361 0.86 12.40 -30.24
CA LYS A 361 0.73 12.39 -31.70
C LYS A 361 0.63 10.94 -32.21
N TRP A 362 -0.01 10.74 -33.36
CA TRP A 362 -0.11 9.41 -33.97
C TRP A 362 1.18 9.07 -34.73
N GLY A 363 2.19 8.59 -33.99
CA GLY A 363 3.50 8.19 -34.49
C GLY A 363 3.82 6.72 -34.34
N PHE A 364 5.06 6.34 -34.66
CA PHE A 364 5.52 4.96 -34.53
C PHE A 364 5.27 4.38 -33.14
N MET A 365 5.47 5.15 -32.07
CA MET A 365 5.24 4.69 -30.70
C MET A 365 3.82 4.12 -30.53
N LEU A 366 2.78 4.90 -30.85
CA LEU A 366 1.39 4.44 -30.71
C LEU A 366 1.01 3.39 -31.74
N ILE A 367 1.41 3.58 -33.00
CA ILE A 367 1.07 2.67 -34.10
C ILE A 367 1.68 1.28 -33.85
N PHE A 368 3.00 1.21 -33.62
CA PHE A 368 3.71 -0.03 -33.35
C PHE A 368 3.20 -0.70 -32.08
N TRP A 369 2.95 0.08 -31.02
CA TRP A 369 2.47 -0.49 -29.76
C TRP A 369 1.07 -1.11 -29.90
N ASN A 370 0.16 -0.45 -30.61
CA ASN A 370 -1.20 -0.95 -30.81
C ASN A 370 -1.29 -2.10 -31.84
N MET A 371 -0.41 -2.12 -32.84
CA MET A 371 -0.37 -3.21 -33.83
C MET A 371 0.39 -4.44 -33.32
N ALA A 372 1.57 -4.24 -32.75
CA ALA A 372 2.51 -5.31 -32.42
C ALA A 372 2.72 -5.45 -30.91
N GLY A 373 2.96 -4.33 -30.22
CA GLY A 373 3.32 -4.30 -28.80
C GLY A 373 2.30 -5.01 -27.90
N VAL A 374 1.10 -4.46 -27.73
CA VAL A 374 0.06 -5.03 -26.86
C VAL A 374 -0.26 -6.49 -27.20
N PRO A 375 -0.70 -6.84 -28.43
CA PRO A 375 -1.15 -8.20 -28.71
C PRO A 375 -0.04 -9.26 -28.62
N PHE A 376 1.21 -8.92 -28.96
CA PHE A 376 2.31 -9.89 -29.05
C PHE A 376 3.43 -9.66 -28.02
N THR A 377 3.18 -8.88 -26.98
CA THR A 377 3.97 -8.92 -25.73
C THR A 377 3.12 -9.31 -24.53
N TYR A 378 1.79 -9.11 -24.57
CA TYR A 378 0.92 -9.47 -23.45
C TYR A 378 0.44 -10.93 -23.52
N TYR A 379 0.55 -11.55 -24.70
CA TYR A 379 0.20 -12.96 -24.93
C TYR A 379 1.15 -13.98 -24.31
N HIS A 380 2.27 -13.61 -23.69
CA HIS A 380 3.28 -14.59 -23.27
C HIS A 380 2.76 -15.64 -22.26
N CYS A 381 1.79 -15.28 -21.42
CA CYS A 381 1.10 -16.26 -20.58
C CYS A 381 0.33 -17.29 -21.43
N THR A 382 -0.38 -16.82 -22.46
CA THR A 382 -1.12 -17.68 -23.40
C THR A 382 -0.18 -18.56 -24.21
N LEU A 383 0.92 -18.01 -24.71
CA LEU A 383 1.89 -18.75 -25.50
C LEU A 383 2.54 -19.87 -24.68
N TRP A 384 2.92 -19.57 -23.43
CA TRP A 384 3.51 -20.56 -22.54
C TRP A 384 2.53 -21.72 -22.27
N LEU A 385 1.27 -21.42 -21.93
CA LEU A 385 0.23 -22.43 -21.71
C LEU A 385 -0.07 -23.26 -22.96
N ALA A 386 0.04 -22.67 -24.16
CA ALA A 386 -0.20 -23.35 -25.43
C ALA A 386 0.92 -24.33 -25.82
N LYS A 387 2.10 -24.21 -25.22
CA LYS A 387 3.33 -24.92 -25.61
C LYS A 387 3.81 -25.96 -24.60
N HIS A 388 3.25 -25.95 -23.39
CA HIS A 388 3.61 -26.87 -22.32
C HIS A 388 2.43 -27.78 -21.99
N ASP A 389 2.74 -28.98 -21.50
CA ASP A 389 1.72 -29.94 -21.09
C ASP A 389 0.97 -29.41 -19.85
N PRO A 390 -0.37 -29.53 -19.77
CA PRO A 390 -1.14 -29.14 -18.59
C PRO A 390 -0.62 -29.69 -17.25
N ALA A 391 0.05 -30.85 -17.25
CA ALA A 391 0.67 -31.42 -16.07
C ALA A 391 1.81 -30.54 -15.51
N GLU A 392 2.52 -29.78 -16.36
CA GLU A 392 3.64 -28.92 -15.95
C GLU A 392 3.20 -27.70 -15.13
N TYR A 393 1.93 -27.33 -15.22
CA TYR A 393 1.36 -26.15 -14.57
C TYR A 393 0.07 -26.42 -13.81
N SER A 394 -0.13 -27.68 -13.44
CA SER A 394 -1.26 -28.11 -12.63
C SER A 394 -1.04 -27.75 -11.17
N TRP A 395 -1.65 -26.64 -10.74
CA TRP A 395 -1.68 -26.21 -9.34
C TRP A 395 -2.91 -26.78 -8.59
N SER A 396 -2.90 -26.67 -7.26
CA SER A 396 -4.05 -27.11 -6.45
C SER A 396 -5.31 -26.33 -6.79
N THR A 397 -6.48 -26.97 -6.66
CA THR A 397 -7.78 -26.32 -6.88
C THR A 397 -7.95 -25.08 -5.99
N ALA A 398 -7.45 -25.12 -4.75
CA ALA A 398 -7.49 -23.98 -3.82
C ALA A 398 -6.67 -22.78 -4.31
N TYR A 399 -5.46 -23.03 -4.86
CA TYR A 399 -4.62 -21.99 -5.44
C TYR A 399 -5.31 -21.36 -6.65
N GLN A 400 -5.80 -22.19 -7.57
CA GLN A 400 -6.46 -21.69 -8.78
C GLN A 400 -7.75 -20.90 -8.45
N THR A 401 -8.54 -21.39 -7.50
CA THR A 401 -9.76 -20.71 -7.04
C THR A 401 -9.42 -19.35 -6.45
N THR A 402 -8.36 -19.26 -5.64
CA THR A 402 -7.87 -17.99 -5.09
C THR A 402 -7.51 -17.00 -6.19
N LEU A 403 -6.83 -17.45 -7.26
CA LEU A 403 -6.52 -16.57 -8.40
C LEU A 403 -7.79 -16.08 -9.11
N PHE A 404 -8.75 -16.95 -9.41
CA PHE A 404 -10.02 -16.55 -10.03
C PHE A 404 -10.80 -15.53 -9.19
N VAL A 405 -10.93 -15.79 -7.88
CA VAL A 405 -11.58 -14.86 -6.95
C VAL A 405 -10.84 -13.52 -6.92
N THR A 406 -9.50 -13.54 -6.87
CA THR A 406 -8.69 -12.33 -6.89
C THR A 406 -8.89 -11.54 -8.18
N LEU A 407 -8.88 -12.19 -9.35
CA LEU A 407 -9.11 -11.55 -10.65
C LEU A 407 -10.48 -10.89 -10.71
N ILE A 408 -11.55 -11.59 -10.31
CA ILE A 408 -12.93 -11.08 -10.37
C ILE A 408 -13.13 -9.91 -9.41
N CYS A 409 -12.60 -10.01 -8.18
CA CYS A 409 -12.66 -8.92 -7.20
C CYS A 409 -11.86 -7.70 -7.68
N ALA A 410 -10.63 -7.90 -8.18
CA ALA A 410 -9.80 -6.83 -8.71
C ALA A 410 -10.46 -6.16 -9.93
N TYR A 411 -11.06 -6.95 -10.84
CA TYR A 411 -11.82 -6.44 -11.98
C TYR A 411 -13.02 -5.60 -11.53
N TYR A 412 -13.79 -6.08 -10.55
CA TYR A 412 -14.94 -5.35 -10.03
C TYR A 412 -14.53 -3.94 -9.55
N VAL A 413 -13.45 -3.86 -8.75
CA VAL A 413 -12.91 -2.59 -8.27
C VAL A 413 -12.41 -1.74 -9.44
N TRP A 414 -11.65 -2.34 -10.37
CA TRP A 414 -11.04 -1.62 -11.49
C TRP A 414 -12.09 -1.00 -12.41
N ASP A 415 -13.09 -1.78 -12.80
CA ASP A 415 -14.15 -1.39 -13.72
C ASP A 415 -15.09 -0.35 -13.10
N THR A 416 -15.53 -0.58 -11.86
CA THR A 416 -16.42 0.35 -11.16
C THR A 416 -15.69 1.62 -10.73
N CYS A 417 -14.42 1.57 -10.33
CA CYS A 417 -13.61 2.76 -10.04
C CYS A 417 -13.44 3.66 -11.27
N ASN A 418 -13.07 3.09 -12.42
CA ASN A 418 -12.96 3.89 -13.64
C ASN A 418 -14.34 4.44 -14.06
N SER A 419 -15.39 3.63 -13.94
CA SER A 419 -16.77 4.07 -14.21
C SER A 419 -17.18 5.24 -13.33
N GLN A 420 -16.94 5.19 -12.01
CA GLN A 420 -17.30 6.27 -11.08
C GLN A 420 -16.61 7.59 -11.44
N LYS A 421 -15.30 7.55 -11.77
CA LYS A 421 -14.57 8.75 -12.21
C LYS A 421 -15.18 9.36 -13.47
N ASN A 422 -15.44 8.54 -14.49
CA ASN A 422 -15.90 9.02 -15.79
C ASN A 422 -17.37 9.47 -15.72
N ASN A 423 -18.22 8.72 -15.03
CA ASN A 423 -19.61 9.08 -14.82
C ASN A 423 -19.76 10.33 -13.95
N PHE A 424 -18.91 10.52 -12.94
CA PHE A 424 -18.85 11.78 -12.19
C PHE A 424 -18.59 12.98 -13.11
N ARG A 425 -17.65 12.86 -14.06
CA ARG A 425 -17.40 13.92 -15.05
C ARG A 425 -18.59 14.16 -15.98
N LYS A 426 -19.26 13.10 -16.44
CA LYS A 426 -20.47 13.20 -17.26
C LYS A 426 -21.63 13.84 -16.49
N GLN A 427 -21.81 13.51 -15.21
CA GLN A 427 -22.81 14.12 -14.33
C GLN A 427 -22.54 15.63 -14.18
N GLN A 428 -21.28 16.01 -13.94
CA GLN A 428 -20.86 17.42 -13.85
C GLN A 428 -21.08 18.18 -15.16
N ALA A 429 -20.98 17.50 -16.30
CA ALA A 429 -21.23 18.07 -17.63
C ALA A 429 -22.71 18.07 -18.05
N GLY A 430 -23.60 17.44 -17.27
CA GLY A 430 -25.02 17.25 -17.66
C GLY A 430 -25.24 16.26 -18.80
N THR A 431 -24.25 15.43 -19.14
CA THR A 431 -24.28 14.47 -20.26
C THR A 431 -24.36 13.02 -19.79
N PHE A 432 -24.67 12.79 -18.52
CA PHE A 432 -24.74 11.44 -17.95
C PHE A 432 -25.91 10.64 -18.52
N VAL A 433 -25.59 9.45 -19.02
CA VAL A 433 -26.55 8.43 -19.45
C VAL A 433 -26.10 7.09 -18.87
N ASP A 434 -26.98 6.42 -18.13
CA ASP A 434 -26.69 5.08 -17.62
C ASP A 434 -26.85 4.03 -18.72
N LEU A 435 -25.74 3.71 -19.39
CA LEU A 435 -25.67 2.65 -20.38
C LEU A 435 -25.38 1.31 -19.70
N LYS A 436 -26.38 0.43 -19.64
CA LYS A 436 -26.29 -0.92 -19.04
C LYS A 436 -25.64 -1.93 -20.00
N ARG A 437 -24.34 -1.79 -20.25
CA ARG A 437 -23.55 -2.73 -21.07
C ARG A 437 -23.04 -3.91 -20.25
N PHE A 438 -23.10 -5.12 -20.79
CA PHE A 438 -22.72 -6.35 -20.08
C PHE A 438 -21.18 -6.48 -19.89
N PRO A 439 -20.71 -6.92 -18.70
CA PRO A 439 -21.47 -7.02 -17.46
C PRO A 439 -21.72 -5.61 -16.89
N ALA A 440 -22.98 -5.33 -16.58
CA ALA A 440 -23.40 -4.07 -15.97
C ALA A 440 -23.25 -4.19 -14.46
N LEU A 441 -22.03 -3.97 -13.97
CA LEU A 441 -21.73 -4.10 -12.55
C LEU A 441 -22.55 -3.10 -11.71
N PRO A 442 -22.91 -3.45 -10.46
CA PRO A 442 -23.46 -2.47 -9.53
C PRO A 442 -22.41 -1.39 -9.19
N TRP A 443 -22.88 -0.25 -8.66
CA TRP A 443 -22.01 0.81 -8.15
C TRP A 443 -21.05 1.47 -9.18
N ARG A 444 -21.44 1.47 -10.47
CA ARG A 444 -20.74 2.14 -11.59
C ARG A 444 -20.74 3.68 -11.51
N TYR A 445 -21.66 4.25 -10.75
CA TYR A 445 -21.73 5.68 -10.46
C TYR A 445 -22.24 5.88 -9.03
N ILE A 446 -22.08 7.08 -8.52
CA ILE A 446 -22.51 7.48 -7.18
C ILE A 446 -23.61 8.51 -7.35
N GLU A 447 -24.69 8.36 -6.59
CA GLU A 447 -25.74 9.35 -6.49
C GLU A 447 -25.29 10.42 -5.48
N ASN A 448 -25.36 11.69 -5.89
CA ASN A 448 -24.92 12.83 -5.08
C ASN A 448 -23.49 12.69 -4.52
N PRO A 449 -22.47 12.48 -5.38
CA PRO A 449 -21.10 12.22 -4.94
C PRO A 449 -20.50 13.42 -4.20
N LYS A 450 -19.71 13.14 -3.16
CA LYS A 450 -18.86 14.15 -2.50
C LYS A 450 -17.65 14.48 -3.38
N TYR A 451 -17.35 15.77 -3.51
CA TYR A 451 -16.19 16.26 -4.27
C TYR A 451 -15.69 17.58 -3.71
N ILE A 452 -14.45 17.92 -4.07
CA ILE A 452 -13.84 19.22 -3.77
C ILE A 452 -13.88 20.08 -5.03
N LYS A 453 -14.37 21.32 -4.90
CA LYS A 453 -14.27 22.34 -5.96
C LYS A 453 -12.94 23.08 -5.81
N CYS A 454 -12.13 23.07 -6.85
CA CYS A 454 -10.82 23.71 -6.89
C CYS A 454 -10.95 25.21 -7.26
N ARG A 455 -9.96 26.01 -6.88
CA ARG A 455 -9.91 27.46 -7.19
C ARG A 455 -9.97 27.76 -8.69
N ASN A 456 -9.43 26.85 -9.51
CA ASN A 456 -9.46 26.92 -10.97
C ASN A 456 -10.79 26.45 -11.60
N GLY A 457 -11.86 26.28 -10.81
CA GLY A 457 -13.16 25.80 -11.29
C GLY A 457 -13.23 24.29 -11.55
N GLY A 458 -12.12 23.55 -11.51
CA GLY A 458 -12.11 22.10 -11.62
C GLY A 458 -12.69 21.41 -10.39
N THR A 459 -13.08 20.14 -10.52
CA THR A 459 -13.59 19.33 -9.40
C THR A 459 -12.77 18.07 -9.19
N LEU A 460 -12.65 17.61 -7.94
CA LEU A 460 -11.97 16.38 -7.56
C LEU A 460 -12.93 15.47 -6.78
N LEU A 461 -13.24 14.29 -7.32
CA LEU A 461 -14.07 13.29 -6.64
C LEU A 461 -13.37 12.82 -5.36
N THR A 462 -14.10 12.82 -4.24
CA THR A 462 -13.64 12.38 -2.92
C THR A 462 -14.60 11.36 -2.30
N ASP A 463 -15.31 10.63 -3.15
CA ASP A 463 -16.32 9.64 -2.80
C ASP A 463 -16.06 8.31 -3.53
N GLY A 464 -16.78 7.27 -3.12
CA GLY A 464 -16.64 5.91 -3.63
C GLY A 464 -15.22 5.41 -3.54
N TRP A 465 -14.71 4.80 -4.61
CA TRP A 465 -13.36 4.24 -4.63
C TRP A 465 -12.25 5.30 -4.41
N TYR A 466 -12.49 6.56 -4.79
CA TYR A 466 -11.54 7.66 -4.63
C TYR A 466 -11.49 8.24 -3.22
N ALA A 467 -12.41 7.85 -2.33
CA ALA A 467 -12.32 8.14 -0.90
C ALA A 467 -11.19 7.33 -0.22
N TRP A 468 -10.82 6.18 -0.80
CA TRP A 468 -9.87 5.23 -0.21
C TRP A 468 -8.48 5.32 -0.81
N ALA A 469 -8.33 5.61 -2.09
CA ALA A 469 -7.01 5.83 -2.67
C ALA A 469 -7.08 6.68 -3.94
N ARG A 470 -6.06 7.53 -4.13
CA ARG A 470 -5.93 8.41 -5.31
C ARG A 470 -6.01 7.66 -6.64
N LYS A 471 -5.39 6.48 -6.67
CA LYS A 471 -5.12 5.68 -7.87
C LYS A 471 -5.42 4.19 -7.64
N ILE A 472 -6.47 3.87 -6.90
CA ILE A 472 -6.86 2.49 -6.61
C ILE A 472 -7.01 1.64 -7.87
N HIS A 473 -7.58 2.21 -8.95
CA HIS A 473 -7.64 1.56 -10.26
C HIS A 473 -6.28 1.07 -10.75
N TYR A 474 -5.19 1.82 -10.60
CA TYR A 474 -3.85 1.34 -10.98
C TYR A 474 -3.35 0.20 -10.09
N THR A 475 -3.66 0.22 -8.79
CA THR A 475 -3.30 -0.86 -7.87
C THR A 475 -3.98 -2.17 -8.26
N VAL A 476 -5.29 -2.14 -8.52
CA VAL A 476 -6.02 -3.36 -8.91
C VAL A 476 -5.70 -3.80 -10.34
N ASP A 477 -5.33 -2.87 -11.23
CA ASP A 477 -4.76 -3.19 -12.56
C ASP A 477 -3.48 -4.03 -12.43
N ILE A 478 -2.59 -3.62 -11.52
CA ILE A 478 -1.34 -4.34 -11.22
C ILE A 478 -1.65 -5.72 -10.63
N ILE A 479 -2.63 -5.83 -9.72
CA ILE A 479 -3.04 -7.11 -9.15
C ILE A 479 -3.53 -8.04 -10.26
N MET A 480 -4.41 -7.57 -11.14
CA MET A 480 -4.87 -8.37 -12.28
C MET A 480 -3.69 -8.82 -13.14
N ALA A 481 -2.78 -7.93 -13.53
CA ALA A 481 -1.61 -8.29 -14.31
C ALA A 481 -0.73 -9.35 -13.61
N LEU A 482 -0.43 -9.18 -12.31
CA LEU A 482 0.34 -10.16 -11.53
C LEU A 482 -0.31 -11.53 -11.50
N THR A 483 -1.65 -11.60 -11.37
CA THR A 483 -2.36 -12.89 -11.39
C THR A 483 -2.22 -13.62 -12.71
N TRP A 484 -1.99 -12.93 -13.84
CA TRP A 484 -1.73 -13.58 -15.13
C TRP A 484 -0.39 -14.34 -15.10
N GLY A 485 0.64 -13.71 -14.55
CA GLY A 485 1.95 -14.33 -14.35
C GLY A 485 1.89 -15.49 -13.36
N PHE A 486 1.30 -15.28 -12.17
CA PHE A 486 1.19 -16.31 -11.13
C PHE A 486 0.40 -17.55 -11.59
N ASN A 487 -0.56 -17.38 -12.51
CA ASN A 487 -1.29 -18.47 -13.12
C ASN A 487 -0.39 -19.41 -13.96
N THR A 488 0.80 -18.95 -14.38
CA THR A 488 1.78 -19.72 -15.14
C THR A 488 2.92 -20.30 -14.31
N GLY A 489 2.92 -20.13 -12.98
CA GLY A 489 4.04 -20.60 -12.15
C GLY A 489 5.32 -19.79 -12.36
N PHE A 490 6.50 -20.32 -12.02
CA PHE A 490 7.77 -19.58 -12.01
C PHE A 490 8.88 -20.21 -12.87
N THR A 491 8.54 -21.17 -13.72
CA THR A 491 9.52 -21.90 -14.54
C THR A 491 10.01 -21.11 -15.75
N SER A 492 9.20 -20.16 -16.25
CA SER A 492 9.52 -19.27 -17.35
C SER A 492 9.47 -17.79 -16.92
N PRO A 493 10.43 -16.95 -17.32
CA PRO A 493 10.40 -15.51 -17.03
C PRO A 493 9.46 -14.72 -17.96
N PHE A 494 9.17 -15.19 -19.18
CA PHE A 494 8.44 -14.37 -20.15
C PHE A 494 6.96 -14.10 -19.80
N PRO A 495 6.20 -15.02 -19.17
CA PRO A 495 4.87 -14.68 -18.65
C PRO A 495 4.88 -13.49 -17.68
N TYR A 496 6.00 -13.24 -16.99
CA TYR A 496 6.19 -12.11 -16.09
C TYR A 496 6.64 -10.81 -16.78
N PHE A 497 6.95 -10.83 -18.08
CA PHE A 497 7.31 -9.62 -18.82
C PHE A 497 6.20 -8.58 -18.75
N PHE A 498 4.96 -8.95 -19.09
CA PHE A 498 3.81 -8.04 -19.02
C PHE A 498 3.57 -7.52 -17.60
N PRO A 499 3.43 -8.37 -16.55
CA PRO A 499 3.25 -7.89 -15.18
C PRO A 499 4.32 -6.90 -14.71
N VAL A 500 5.60 -7.20 -14.96
CA VAL A 500 6.72 -6.33 -14.55
C VAL A 500 6.71 -5.03 -15.34
N PHE A 501 6.57 -5.10 -16.66
CA PHE A 501 6.46 -3.93 -17.53
C PHE A 501 5.29 -3.03 -17.09
N PHE A 502 4.14 -3.64 -16.79
CA PHE A 502 2.91 -2.93 -16.45
C PHE A 502 2.98 -2.28 -15.07
N VAL A 503 3.68 -2.89 -14.09
CA VAL A 503 3.99 -2.25 -12.81
C VAL A 503 4.83 -1.00 -13.03
N CYS A 504 5.92 -1.09 -13.79
CA CYS A 504 6.79 0.05 -14.08
C CYS A 504 6.02 1.20 -14.76
N VAL A 505 5.22 0.87 -15.79
CA VAL A 505 4.41 1.85 -16.51
C VAL A 505 3.35 2.48 -15.62
N ASN A 506 2.66 1.71 -14.77
CA ASN A 506 1.64 2.27 -13.88
C ASN A 506 2.23 3.15 -12.78
N ILE A 507 3.39 2.80 -12.22
CA ILE A 507 4.10 3.66 -11.26
C ILE A 507 4.51 4.98 -11.91
N HIS A 508 5.10 4.91 -13.11
CA HIS A 508 5.46 6.09 -13.87
C HIS A 508 4.22 6.96 -14.18
N ARG A 509 3.14 6.33 -14.65
CA ARG A 509 1.85 6.99 -14.95
C ARG A 509 1.24 7.64 -13.71
N ALA A 510 1.22 6.95 -12.57
CA ALA A 510 0.73 7.49 -11.31
C ALA A 510 1.53 8.72 -10.87
N THR A 511 2.86 8.64 -10.94
CA THR A 511 3.77 9.72 -10.57
C THR A 511 3.54 10.96 -11.44
N ARG A 512 3.48 10.77 -12.76
CA ARG A 512 3.21 11.84 -13.73
C ARG A 512 1.85 12.49 -13.50
N ASP A 513 0.81 11.67 -13.27
CA ASP A 513 -0.54 12.17 -12.99
C ASP A 513 -0.57 13.00 -11.71
N ILE A 514 0.13 12.57 -10.65
CA ILE A 514 0.20 13.29 -9.38
C ILE A 514 0.91 14.63 -9.57
N GLN A 515 2.04 14.66 -10.27
CA GLN A 515 2.77 15.89 -10.56
C GLN A 515 1.91 16.88 -11.34
N ARG A 516 1.18 16.42 -12.36
CA ARG A 516 0.24 17.24 -13.14
C ARG A 516 -0.93 17.75 -12.30
N CYS A 517 -1.50 16.88 -11.47
CA CYS A 517 -2.56 17.30 -10.54
C CYS A 517 -2.04 18.35 -9.56
N LYS A 518 -0.81 18.22 -9.07
CA LYS A 518 -0.21 19.20 -8.15
C LYS A 518 0.01 20.54 -8.84
N ALA A 519 0.55 20.53 -10.05
CA ALA A 519 0.71 21.74 -10.86
C ALA A 519 -0.64 22.41 -11.18
N LYS A 520 -1.70 21.62 -11.42
CA LYS A 520 -3.03 22.13 -11.78
C LYS A 520 -3.85 22.60 -10.59
N TYR A 521 -3.82 21.89 -9.46
CA TYR A 521 -4.75 22.07 -8.35
C TYR A 521 -4.11 22.63 -7.06
N GLY A 522 -2.78 22.67 -6.96
CA GLY A 522 -2.06 23.23 -5.80
C GLY A 522 -2.42 22.58 -4.47
N GLU A 523 -2.52 23.38 -3.41
CA GLU A 523 -2.78 22.98 -2.01
C GLU A 523 -4.09 22.18 -1.82
N VAL A 524 -5.05 22.30 -2.75
CA VAL A 524 -6.31 21.53 -2.70
C VAL A 524 -6.06 20.02 -2.86
N LEU A 525 -4.97 19.66 -3.53
CA LEU A 525 -4.56 18.26 -3.65
C LEU A 525 -4.09 17.70 -2.30
N ASP A 526 -3.41 18.50 -1.49
CA ASP A 526 -2.88 18.07 -0.19
C ASP A 526 -4.01 17.78 0.80
N VAL A 527 -5.07 18.60 0.82
CA VAL A 527 -6.29 18.35 1.63
C VAL A 527 -6.99 17.05 1.22
N ARG A 528 -7.06 16.77 -0.09
CA ARG A 528 -7.61 15.50 -0.57
C ARG A 528 -6.75 14.32 -0.10
N ASP A 529 -5.44 14.50 -0.10
CA ASP A 529 -4.50 13.44 0.27
C ASP A 529 -4.59 13.12 1.77
N GLU A 530 -4.77 14.12 2.63
CA GLU A 530 -5.09 13.93 4.04
C GLU A 530 -6.40 13.15 4.25
N LEU A 531 -7.47 13.51 3.54
CA LEU A 531 -8.76 12.79 3.62
C LEU A 531 -8.63 11.32 3.23
N VAL A 532 -7.89 11.04 2.16
CA VAL A 532 -7.63 9.67 1.70
C VAL A 532 -6.85 8.88 2.75
N LEU A 533 -5.81 9.48 3.36
CA LEU A 533 -5.01 8.84 4.39
C LEU A 533 -5.79 8.53 5.67
N VAL A 534 -6.71 9.42 6.07
CA VAL A 534 -7.58 9.18 7.22
C VAL A 534 -8.52 8.00 6.98
N ASN A 535 -9.12 7.92 5.78
CA ASN A 535 -10.01 6.81 5.44
C ASN A 535 -9.27 5.47 5.37
N THR A 536 -8.08 5.41 4.76
CA THR A 536 -7.28 4.18 4.72
C THR A 536 -6.83 3.75 6.10
N ALA A 537 -6.37 4.67 6.92
CA ALA A 537 -6.00 4.39 8.30
C ALA A 537 -7.21 3.85 9.09
N SER A 538 -8.40 4.40 8.90
CA SER A 538 -9.64 3.91 9.51
C SER A 538 -9.99 2.49 9.07
N LEU A 539 -9.85 2.16 7.78
CA LEU A 539 -10.11 0.79 7.29
C LEU A 539 -9.10 -0.21 7.83
N MET A 540 -7.81 0.14 7.80
CA MET A 540 -6.76 -0.72 8.35
C MET A 540 -6.94 -0.94 9.85
N ALA A 541 -7.38 0.10 10.58
CA ALA A 541 -7.77 -0.02 11.98
C ALA A 541 -8.95 -1.00 12.15
N ARG A 542 -10.03 -0.87 11.37
CA ARG A 542 -11.17 -1.80 11.44
C ARG A 542 -10.80 -3.24 11.12
N LEU A 543 -9.97 -3.47 10.11
CA LEU A 543 -9.50 -4.82 9.76
C LEU A 543 -8.65 -5.42 10.88
N ARG A 544 -7.77 -4.62 11.49
CA ARG A 544 -7.01 -5.01 12.68
C ARG A 544 -7.94 -5.30 13.86
N ASP A 545 -8.95 -4.48 14.08
CA ASP A 545 -9.89 -4.62 15.20
C ASP A 545 -10.77 -5.88 15.02
N GLN A 546 -11.15 -6.21 13.78
CA GLN A 546 -11.81 -7.48 13.43
C GLN A 546 -10.89 -8.69 13.63
N ALA A 547 -9.62 -8.60 13.19
CA ALA A 547 -8.64 -9.66 13.42
C ALA A 547 -8.42 -9.90 14.92
N LEU A 548 -8.38 -8.82 15.72
CA LEU A 548 -8.28 -8.88 17.17
C LEU A 548 -9.53 -9.51 17.81
N ALA A 549 -10.73 -9.19 17.33
CA ALA A 549 -11.98 -9.78 17.80
C ALA A 549 -12.01 -11.31 17.61
N VAL A 550 -11.64 -11.76 16.41
CA VAL A 550 -11.51 -13.19 16.09
C VAL A 550 -10.46 -13.86 16.99
N ALA A 551 -9.31 -13.20 17.19
CA ALA A 551 -8.22 -13.74 17.98
C ALA A 551 -8.53 -13.85 19.49
N VAL A 552 -9.43 -13.00 20.01
CA VAL A 552 -9.91 -13.06 21.40
C VAL A 552 -11.15 -13.98 21.53
N GLY A 553 -11.66 -14.54 20.43
CA GLY A 553 -12.78 -15.48 20.44
C GLY A 553 -14.14 -14.83 20.65
N ILE A 554 -14.30 -13.57 20.22
CA ILE A 554 -15.55 -12.80 20.37
C ILE A 554 -16.17 -12.55 19.00
N ASP A 555 -17.50 -12.50 18.94
CA ASP A 555 -18.24 -12.13 17.74
C ASP A 555 -17.86 -10.70 17.29
N ALA A 556 -17.41 -10.58 16.04
CA ALA A 556 -16.86 -9.35 15.48
C ALA A 556 -17.91 -8.26 15.19
N ALA A 557 -19.20 -8.57 15.37
CA ALA A 557 -20.29 -7.66 15.03
C ALA A 557 -20.38 -6.40 15.94
N ASP A 558 -19.99 -6.49 17.22
CA ASP A 558 -20.16 -5.41 18.22
C ASP A 558 -18.86 -5.12 19.02
N VAL A 559 -17.78 -4.78 18.31
CA VAL A 559 -16.48 -4.48 18.93
C VAL A 559 -16.16 -2.99 18.85
N SER A 560 -15.92 -2.36 20.00
CA SER A 560 -15.37 -1.00 20.09
C SER A 560 -13.95 -1.03 20.65
N VAL A 561 -13.01 -0.39 19.95
CA VAL A 561 -11.61 -0.27 20.36
C VAL A 561 -11.28 1.20 20.61
N SER A 562 -10.73 1.51 21.78
CA SER A 562 -10.27 2.85 22.12
C SER A 562 -8.85 2.80 22.71
N PRO A 563 -7.95 3.73 22.36
CA PRO A 563 -6.66 3.84 23.04
C PRO A 563 -6.85 4.05 24.55
N VAL A 564 -6.02 3.41 25.36
CA VAL A 564 -5.90 3.73 26.79
C VAL A 564 -4.58 4.47 26.97
N GLY A 565 -4.63 5.65 27.60
CA GLY A 565 -3.39 6.38 27.90
C GLY A 565 -2.45 5.54 28.78
N GLY A 566 -1.14 5.59 28.51
CA GLY A 566 -0.14 4.84 29.28
C GLY A 566 0.69 3.80 28.49
N GLY A 567 0.91 3.99 27.19
CA GLY A 567 1.81 3.10 26.42
C GLY A 567 3.23 3.05 26.99
N SER A 568 3.86 1.88 26.92
CA SER A 568 5.30 1.72 27.17
C SER A 568 6.07 1.94 25.86
N GLY A 569 7.39 2.14 25.90
CA GLY A 569 8.21 2.27 24.69
C GLY A 569 8.21 1.04 23.76
N PHE A 570 7.51 -0.04 24.14
CA PHE A 570 7.58 -1.35 23.49
C PHE A 570 6.20 -1.97 23.21
N ALA A 571 5.09 -1.37 23.67
CA ALA A 571 3.74 -1.87 23.43
C ALA A 571 2.68 -0.73 23.38
N THR A 572 1.71 -0.87 22.49
CA THR A 572 0.52 -0.01 22.42
C THR A 572 -0.61 -0.63 23.25
N THR A 573 -1.31 0.20 24.04
CA THR A 573 -2.36 -0.21 24.98
C THR A 573 -3.75 0.21 24.48
N LEU A 574 -4.67 -0.75 24.45
CA LEU A 574 -6.02 -0.61 23.91
C LEU A 574 -7.06 -1.11 24.93
N LYS A 575 -8.21 -0.45 24.98
CA LYS A 575 -9.43 -0.96 25.61
C LYS A 575 -10.30 -1.53 24.51
N VAL A 576 -10.67 -2.79 24.67
CA VAL A 576 -11.61 -3.47 23.77
C VAL A 576 -12.87 -3.76 24.55
N GLN A 577 -14.02 -3.38 24.01
CA GLN A 577 -15.31 -3.68 24.60
C GLN A 577 -16.16 -4.43 23.60
N ALA A 578 -16.69 -5.58 24.03
CA ALA A 578 -17.49 -6.47 23.20
C ALA A 578 -18.42 -7.33 24.07
N GLY A 579 -19.68 -7.50 23.66
CA GLY A 579 -20.67 -8.32 24.38
C GLY A 579 -20.89 -7.91 25.85
N GLY A 580 -20.74 -6.62 26.18
CA GLY A 580 -20.82 -6.10 27.55
C GLY A 580 -19.59 -6.35 28.43
N GLN A 581 -18.58 -7.05 27.92
CA GLN A 581 -17.29 -7.27 28.60
C GLN A 581 -16.24 -6.25 28.15
N ARG A 582 -15.26 -6.00 29.02
CA ARG A 582 -14.14 -5.08 28.76
C ARG A 582 -12.83 -5.84 28.91
N PHE A 583 -11.94 -5.64 27.94
CA PHE A 583 -10.62 -6.22 27.89
C PHE A 583 -9.57 -5.13 27.77
N PHE A 584 -8.43 -5.35 28.41
CA PHE A 584 -7.23 -4.56 28.19
C PHE A 584 -6.32 -5.34 27.25
N VAL A 585 -5.89 -4.70 26.16
CA VAL A 585 -5.09 -5.34 25.11
C VAL A 585 -3.78 -4.58 24.93
N LYS A 586 -2.67 -5.32 24.95
CA LYS A 586 -1.35 -4.82 24.55
C LYS A 586 -1.01 -5.36 23.17
N THR A 587 -0.49 -4.53 22.28
CA THR A 587 0.00 -4.94 20.96
C THR A 587 1.45 -4.50 20.74
N GLY A 588 2.23 -5.31 20.02
CA GLY A 588 3.64 -5.04 19.73
C GLY A 588 4.10 -5.74 18.45
N HIS A 589 5.24 -5.33 17.91
CA HIS A 589 5.79 -5.83 16.64
C HIS A 589 7.07 -6.64 16.86
N GLY A 590 7.34 -7.57 15.95
CA GLY A 590 8.51 -8.42 15.95
C GLY A 590 8.42 -9.63 16.86
N PRO A 591 9.32 -10.61 16.70
CA PRO A 591 9.34 -11.85 17.48
C PRO A 591 9.51 -11.61 18.99
N ASN A 592 10.12 -10.47 19.35
CA ASN A 592 10.32 -10.06 20.73
C ASN A 592 8.97 -9.81 21.44
N ALA A 593 7.99 -9.22 20.76
CA ALA A 593 6.66 -8.95 21.31
C ALA A 593 5.90 -10.26 21.61
N SER A 594 6.01 -11.25 20.72
CA SER A 594 5.45 -12.59 20.93
C SER A 594 5.92 -13.22 22.24
N VAL A 595 7.25 -13.23 22.44
CA VAL A 595 7.88 -13.80 23.64
C VAL A 595 7.48 -13.03 24.91
N MET A 596 7.39 -11.71 24.82
CA MET A 596 6.99 -10.83 25.92
C MET A 596 5.55 -11.12 26.36
N PHE A 597 4.60 -11.12 25.44
CA PHE A 597 3.18 -11.34 25.72
C PHE A 597 2.90 -12.76 26.21
N GLN A 598 3.60 -13.77 25.69
CA GLN A 598 3.52 -15.13 26.22
C GLN A 598 4.02 -15.20 27.68
N GLY A 599 5.10 -14.49 27.99
CA GLY A 599 5.66 -14.41 29.34
C GLY A 599 4.72 -13.73 30.32
N GLU A 600 4.21 -12.56 29.97
CA GLU A 600 3.27 -11.81 30.80
C GLU A 600 1.95 -12.57 31.01
N HIS A 601 1.42 -13.22 29.97
CA HIS A 601 0.25 -14.09 30.08
C HIS A 601 0.46 -15.21 31.13
N ALA A 602 1.60 -15.89 31.09
CA ALA A 602 1.92 -16.95 32.04
C ALA A 602 2.09 -16.41 33.47
N SER A 603 2.77 -15.27 33.62
CA SER A 603 2.99 -14.61 34.92
C SER A 603 1.69 -14.18 35.59
N LEU A 604 0.81 -13.48 34.86
CA LEU A 604 -0.47 -13.02 35.38
C LEU A 604 -1.33 -14.19 35.86
N ASN A 605 -1.41 -15.26 35.05
CA ASN A 605 -2.20 -16.43 35.41
C ASN A 605 -1.57 -17.24 36.57
N ALA A 606 -0.25 -17.26 36.72
CA ALA A 606 0.42 -17.86 37.87
C ALA A 606 0.10 -17.12 39.17
N ILE A 607 0.17 -15.78 39.17
CA ILE A 607 -0.21 -14.95 40.32
C ILE A 607 -1.70 -15.11 40.63
N ASN A 608 -2.57 -15.03 39.61
CA ASN A 608 -4.02 -15.16 39.74
C ASN A 608 -4.43 -16.51 40.33
N THR A 609 -3.69 -17.58 40.02
CA THR A 609 -3.96 -18.92 40.59
C THR A 609 -3.77 -18.96 42.11
N VAL A 610 -2.83 -18.19 42.66
CA VAL A 610 -2.52 -18.17 44.11
C VAL A 610 -3.38 -17.14 44.84
N VAL A 611 -3.51 -15.94 44.27
CA VAL A 611 -4.28 -14.84 44.85
C VAL A 611 -5.19 -14.26 43.74
N PRO A 612 -6.40 -14.81 43.55
CA PRO A 612 -7.25 -14.47 42.42
C PRO A 612 -7.52 -12.97 42.26
N ASP A 613 -7.73 -12.25 43.35
CA ASP A 613 -8.10 -10.83 43.37
C ASP A 613 -6.89 -9.87 43.41
N LEU A 614 -5.67 -10.37 43.20
CA LEU A 614 -4.44 -9.56 43.23
C LEU A 614 -4.05 -9.01 41.85
N CYS A 615 -4.42 -9.65 40.74
CA CYS A 615 -4.08 -9.19 39.38
C CYS A 615 -5.20 -9.53 38.37
N PRO A 616 -5.25 -8.86 37.19
CA PRO A 616 -6.13 -9.27 36.11
C PRO A 616 -5.73 -10.64 35.56
N ARG A 617 -6.73 -11.44 35.17
CA ARG A 617 -6.47 -12.70 34.47
C ARG A 617 -6.04 -12.41 33.03
N ALA A 618 -5.02 -13.11 32.55
CA ALA A 618 -4.67 -13.08 31.14
C ALA A 618 -5.56 -14.07 30.38
N ILE A 619 -6.26 -13.58 29.36
CA ILE A 619 -7.30 -14.31 28.62
C ILE A 619 -6.72 -15.00 27.39
N ALA A 620 -5.93 -14.26 26.60
CA ALA A 620 -5.37 -14.77 25.35
C ALA A 620 -4.10 -14.00 24.96
N HIS A 621 -3.24 -14.65 24.18
CA HIS A 621 -2.14 -14.00 23.47
C HIS A 621 -1.92 -14.69 22.12
N GLY A 622 -1.39 -13.98 21.12
CA GLY A 622 -1.22 -14.55 19.78
C GLY A 622 -0.67 -13.58 18.75
N SER A 623 -0.63 -14.04 17.50
CA SER A 623 -0.29 -13.21 16.33
C SER A 623 -1.56 -12.55 15.78
N LEU A 624 -1.46 -11.26 15.45
CA LEU A 624 -2.48 -10.51 14.70
C LEU A 624 -2.23 -10.62 13.19
N ASP A 625 -0.96 -10.63 12.80
CA ASP A 625 -0.48 -10.82 11.42
C ASP A 625 0.95 -11.41 11.46
N ALA A 626 1.65 -11.41 10.32
CA ALA A 626 2.99 -11.99 10.20
C ALA A 626 4.05 -11.41 11.17
N ASP A 627 3.89 -10.17 11.63
CA ASP A 627 4.88 -9.48 12.47
C ASP A 627 4.30 -8.81 13.72
N SER A 628 2.98 -8.77 13.87
CA SER A 628 2.29 -8.17 15.02
C SER A 628 1.75 -9.20 15.98
N PHE A 629 1.90 -8.95 17.29
CA PHE A 629 1.45 -9.84 18.37
C PHE A 629 0.59 -9.08 19.40
N PHE A 630 -0.20 -9.81 20.18
CA PHE A 630 -1.05 -9.24 21.23
C PHE A 630 -1.07 -10.05 22.53
N LEU A 631 -1.41 -9.37 23.62
CA LEU A 631 -1.88 -9.92 24.90
C LEU A 631 -3.23 -9.29 25.24
N ALA A 632 -4.20 -10.10 25.62
CA ALA A 632 -5.51 -9.65 26.12
C ALA A 632 -5.72 -10.12 27.56
N THR A 633 -6.11 -9.20 28.45
CA THR A 633 -6.41 -9.46 29.86
C THR A 633 -7.81 -8.96 30.22
N GLU A 634 -8.30 -9.36 31.40
CA GLU A 634 -9.41 -8.65 32.06
C GLU A 634 -9.08 -7.14 32.15
N PHE A 635 -10.08 -6.29 31.94
CA PHE A 635 -9.91 -4.85 32.11
C PHE A 635 -9.86 -4.49 33.60
N LEU A 636 -8.80 -3.82 34.01
CA LEU A 636 -8.61 -3.34 35.38
C LEU A 636 -9.06 -1.88 35.47
N ASP A 637 -10.12 -1.62 36.25
CA ASP A 637 -10.59 -0.26 36.55
C ASP A 637 -9.77 0.29 37.72
N LEU A 638 -8.74 1.09 37.40
CA LEU A 638 -7.87 1.73 38.39
C LEU A 638 -8.56 2.89 39.08
N GLY A 639 -8.36 3.02 40.39
CA GLY A 639 -8.91 4.06 41.25
C GLY A 639 -9.89 3.54 42.30
N GLY A 640 -10.34 4.45 43.16
CA GLY A 640 -11.20 4.15 44.32
C GLY A 640 -10.42 3.94 45.62
N ARG A 641 -11.11 4.05 46.75
CA ARG A 641 -10.57 3.68 48.08
C ARG A 641 -11.17 2.34 48.46
N GLY A 642 -10.33 1.32 48.40
CA GLY A 642 -10.70 -0.07 48.67
C GLY A 642 -10.38 -0.54 50.07
N GLY A 643 -11.00 -1.65 50.47
CA GLY A 643 -10.56 -2.43 51.63
C GLY A 643 -9.47 -3.44 51.27
N GLY A 644 -8.73 -3.92 52.28
CA GLY A 644 -7.70 -4.94 52.15
C GLY A 644 -6.27 -4.40 52.13
N SER A 645 -5.31 -5.28 52.38
CA SER A 645 -3.89 -4.95 52.47
C SER A 645 -3.08 -5.61 51.36
N LEU A 646 -2.27 -4.81 50.66
CA LEU A 646 -1.31 -5.32 49.68
C LEU A 646 -0.28 -6.22 50.36
N ALA A 647 0.13 -5.90 51.59
CA ALA A 647 1.10 -6.68 52.36
C ALA A 647 0.56 -8.09 52.66
N SER A 648 -0.70 -8.19 53.09
CA SER A 648 -1.37 -9.48 53.32
C SER A 648 -1.47 -10.32 52.05
N LYS A 649 -1.91 -9.71 50.93
CA LYS A 649 -2.04 -10.42 49.63
C LYS A 649 -0.68 -10.86 49.08
N LEU A 650 0.34 -10.02 49.14
CA LEU A 650 1.69 -10.36 48.72
C LEU A 650 2.30 -11.43 49.64
N GLY A 651 2.09 -11.33 50.95
CA GLY A 651 2.51 -12.34 51.91
C GLY A 651 1.88 -13.71 51.63
N LYS A 652 0.59 -13.73 51.23
CA LYS A 652 -0.09 -14.96 50.78
C LYS A 652 0.56 -15.52 49.50
N LEU A 653 0.84 -14.68 48.51
CA LEU A 653 1.53 -15.09 47.28
C LEU A 653 2.88 -15.73 47.61
N HIS A 654 3.68 -15.08 48.45
CA HIS A 654 5.02 -15.52 48.85
C HIS A 654 5.04 -16.63 49.92
N SER A 655 3.88 -17.05 50.43
CA SER A 655 3.78 -18.20 51.34
C SER A 655 3.54 -19.51 50.61
N GLN A 656 3.07 -19.44 49.36
CA GLN A 656 2.76 -20.61 48.55
C GLN A 656 4.01 -21.15 47.85
N SER A 657 4.36 -22.41 48.16
CA SER A 657 5.51 -23.07 47.53
C SER A 657 5.23 -23.41 46.07
N ALA A 658 6.29 -23.48 45.26
CA ALA A 658 6.22 -23.98 43.89
C ALA A 658 5.57 -25.38 43.83
N PRO A 659 4.82 -25.71 42.75
CA PRO A 659 4.29 -27.06 42.52
C PRO A 659 5.37 -28.14 42.60
N SER A 660 5.02 -29.32 43.13
CA SER A 660 5.94 -30.36 43.62
C SER A 660 6.67 -31.19 42.54
N ASP A 661 7.40 -30.54 41.62
CA ASP A 661 8.34 -31.22 40.70
C ASP A 661 9.80 -31.23 41.22
N GLY A 662 10.06 -30.63 42.38
CA GLY A 662 11.35 -30.70 43.07
C GLY A 662 12.50 -29.96 42.37
N ARG A 663 12.20 -29.10 41.36
CA ARG A 663 13.21 -28.31 40.65
C ARG A 663 12.92 -26.82 40.83
N VAL A 664 13.97 -26.01 41.06
CA VAL A 664 13.79 -24.68 41.67
C VAL A 664 13.18 -23.60 40.74
N VAL A 665 13.14 -23.74 39.39
CA VAL A 665 12.64 -22.63 38.53
C VAL A 665 11.92 -23.06 37.23
N SER A 666 10.61 -22.80 37.17
CA SER A 666 9.63 -23.28 36.16
C SER A 666 9.91 -23.04 34.67
N LYS A 667 9.47 -24.03 33.87
CA LYS A 667 9.26 -24.05 32.41
C LYS A 667 8.20 -23.05 31.88
N THR A 668 7.54 -22.25 32.72
CA THR A 668 6.46 -21.30 32.35
C THR A 668 6.55 -19.92 33.01
N SER A 669 7.73 -19.29 32.98
CA SER A 669 7.99 -17.97 33.59
C SER A 669 8.35 -16.90 32.55
N SER A 670 8.16 -15.62 32.90
CA SER A 670 8.38 -14.49 31.97
C SER A 670 9.79 -14.50 31.39
N ARG A 671 9.89 -14.51 30.05
CA ARG A 671 11.19 -14.49 29.36
C ARG A 671 11.73 -13.08 29.15
N ARG A 672 11.10 -12.06 29.74
CA ARG A 672 11.57 -10.66 29.70
C ARG A 672 11.19 -9.88 30.95
N SER A 673 12.07 -8.95 31.34
CA SER A 673 11.79 -7.87 32.30
C SER A 673 11.95 -6.53 31.55
N GLY A 674 10.83 -5.87 31.24
CA GLY A 674 10.80 -4.82 30.22
C GLY A 674 11.10 -5.39 28.84
N SER A 675 12.00 -4.77 28.06
CA SER A 675 12.44 -5.32 26.78
C SER A 675 13.65 -6.27 26.89
N THR A 676 14.26 -6.41 28.07
CA THR A 676 15.46 -7.24 28.26
C THR A 676 15.11 -8.73 28.39
N PRO A 677 15.78 -9.63 27.64
CA PRO A 677 15.61 -11.07 27.81
C PRO A 677 15.95 -11.56 29.22
N GLN A 678 15.10 -12.44 29.76
CA GLN A 678 15.27 -13.10 31.04
C GLN A 678 15.27 -14.62 30.82
N ASP A 679 16.35 -15.27 31.20
CA ASP A 679 16.45 -16.73 31.15
C ASP A 679 15.93 -17.30 32.47
N ASN A 680 14.98 -18.23 32.38
CA ASN A 680 14.44 -18.94 33.54
C ASN A 680 14.69 -20.46 33.46
N THR A 681 15.71 -20.86 32.71
CA THR A 681 16.18 -22.25 32.71
C THR A 681 16.56 -22.67 34.14
N TYR A 682 16.15 -23.88 34.52
CA TYR A 682 16.41 -24.45 35.85
C TYR A 682 17.91 -24.47 36.20
N GLU A 683 18.20 -24.18 37.47
CA GLU A 683 19.52 -24.36 38.09
C GLU A 683 19.35 -25.11 39.43
N ASN A 684 20.44 -25.71 39.91
CA ASN A 684 20.42 -26.55 41.10
C ASN A 684 20.41 -25.74 42.42
N THR A 685 20.90 -24.50 42.40
CA THR A 685 20.93 -23.61 43.57
C THR A 685 20.45 -22.22 43.19
N TRP A 686 19.94 -21.47 44.17
CA TRP A 686 19.52 -20.09 43.98
C TRP A 686 20.69 -19.18 43.61
N ALA A 687 21.86 -19.38 44.22
CA ALA A 687 23.07 -18.62 43.92
C ALA A 687 23.48 -18.78 42.45
N SER A 688 23.54 -20.01 41.94
CA SER A 688 23.86 -20.28 40.53
C SER A 688 22.81 -19.70 39.59
N PHE A 689 21.52 -19.77 39.95
CA PHE A 689 20.46 -19.13 39.18
C PHE A 689 20.64 -17.61 39.09
N PHE A 690 20.80 -16.94 40.22
CA PHE A 690 20.92 -15.49 40.24
C PHE A 690 22.18 -15.01 39.51
N ILE A 691 23.31 -15.70 39.64
CA ILE A 691 24.55 -15.35 38.94
C ILE A 691 24.41 -15.58 37.42
N ASN A 692 24.06 -16.81 37.02
CA ASN A 692 24.12 -17.23 35.61
C ASN A 692 22.93 -16.72 34.79
N ARG A 693 21.77 -16.49 35.42
CA ARG A 693 20.51 -16.17 34.76
C ARG A 693 19.99 -14.76 35.06
N ARG A 694 20.64 -14.01 35.97
CA ARG A 694 20.34 -12.60 36.24
C ARG A 694 21.57 -11.70 36.03
N LEU A 695 22.58 -11.76 36.91
CA LEU A 695 23.70 -10.81 36.92
C LEU A 695 24.56 -10.86 35.64
N LEU A 696 24.98 -12.04 35.19
CA LEU A 696 25.82 -12.16 34.00
C LEU A 696 25.07 -11.77 32.71
N PRO A 697 23.84 -12.23 32.45
CA PRO A 697 23.08 -11.80 31.28
C PRO A 697 22.79 -10.29 31.29
N ILE A 698 22.45 -9.70 32.45
CA ILE A 698 22.15 -8.26 32.50
C ILE A 698 23.39 -7.40 32.26
N LEU A 699 24.57 -7.86 32.71
CA LEU A 699 25.82 -7.20 32.35
C LEU A 699 26.06 -7.23 30.83
N ARG A 700 25.82 -8.37 30.16
CA ARG A 700 25.93 -8.45 28.70
C ARG A 700 24.98 -7.48 28.02
N ALA A 701 23.72 -7.42 28.44
CA ALA A 701 22.74 -6.48 27.92
C ALA A 701 23.16 -5.01 28.14
N CYS A 702 23.76 -4.68 29.29
CA CYS A 702 24.34 -3.36 29.55
C CYS A 702 25.44 -3.01 28.54
N VAL A 703 26.36 -3.94 28.27
CA VAL A 703 27.48 -3.77 27.33
C VAL A 703 27.00 -3.67 25.88
N GLU A 704 26.01 -4.48 25.50
CA GLU A 704 25.39 -4.42 24.17
C GLU A 704 24.69 -3.08 23.94
N SER A 705 23.98 -2.57 24.95
CA SER A 705 23.18 -1.35 24.82
C SER A 705 23.99 -0.05 24.99
N ASN A 706 25.07 -0.07 25.77
CA ASN A 706 25.83 1.13 26.14
C ASN A 706 27.33 1.06 25.73
N GLY A 707 27.72 0.08 24.93
CA GLY A 707 29.11 -0.15 24.52
C GLY A 707 30.00 -0.78 25.60
N PRO A 708 31.30 -1.03 25.33
CA PRO A 708 32.22 -1.63 26.29
C PRO A 708 32.31 -0.85 27.61
N GLN A 709 32.10 -1.54 28.74
CA GLN A 709 32.16 -0.95 30.09
C GLN A 709 33.16 -1.69 31.00
N PRO A 710 34.49 -1.55 30.81
CA PRO A 710 35.48 -2.34 31.56
C PRO A 710 35.38 -2.19 33.08
N GLU A 711 35.10 -0.97 33.54
CA GLU A 711 34.93 -0.68 34.97
C GLU A 711 33.71 -1.40 35.55
N LEU A 712 32.57 -1.37 34.85
CA LEU A 712 31.34 -2.04 35.27
C LEU A 712 31.51 -3.55 35.30
N THR A 713 32.09 -4.11 34.23
CA THR A 713 32.40 -5.54 34.11
C THR A 713 33.25 -6.01 35.28
N ASN A 714 34.36 -5.32 35.58
CA ASN A 714 35.23 -5.66 36.70
C ASN A 714 34.51 -5.64 38.05
N HIS A 715 33.63 -4.66 38.29
CA HIS A 715 32.89 -4.61 39.56
C HIS A 715 31.82 -5.71 39.66
N VAL A 716 31.15 -6.06 38.55
CA VAL A 716 30.22 -7.19 38.53
C VAL A 716 30.96 -8.49 38.80
N ASP A 717 32.09 -8.73 38.12
CA ASP A 717 32.91 -9.94 38.28
C ASP A 717 33.37 -10.13 39.73
N ARG A 718 33.82 -9.05 40.37
CA ARG A 718 34.20 -9.05 41.79
C ARG A 718 33.02 -9.26 42.73
N THR A 719 31.80 -8.90 42.32
CA THR A 719 30.58 -9.08 43.11
C THR A 719 30.05 -10.52 43.03
N LEU A 720 30.45 -11.33 42.04
CA LEU A 720 29.95 -12.71 41.88
C LEU A 720 30.26 -13.62 43.09
N PRO A 721 31.47 -13.62 43.68
CA PRO A 721 31.75 -14.38 44.90
C PRO A 721 30.93 -13.90 46.10
N VAL A 722 30.68 -12.59 46.21
CA VAL A 722 29.82 -12.02 47.26
C VAL A 722 28.38 -12.49 47.09
N ALA A 723 27.88 -12.49 45.85
CA ALA A 723 26.57 -13.03 45.52
C ALA A 723 26.47 -14.52 45.87
N GLN A 724 27.49 -15.32 45.55
CA GLN A 724 27.54 -16.73 45.93
C GLN A 724 27.51 -16.91 47.45
N HIS A 725 28.35 -16.17 48.19
CA HIS A 725 28.42 -16.23 49.65
C HIS A 725 27.08 -15.91 50.32
N LEU A 726 26.46 -14.79 49.93
CA LEU A 726 25.20 -14.32 50.51
C LEU A 726 24.03 -15.27 50.23
N LEU A 727 23.99 -15.86 49.03
CA LEU A 727 22.87 -16.66 48.58
C LEU A 727 22.98 -18.14 48.99
N ASP A 728 24.18 -18.70 49.14
CA ASP A 728 24.38 -20.07 49.64
C ASP A 728 24.05 -20.23 51.13
N ARG A 729 24.20 -19.14 51.89
CA ARG A 729 23.91 -19.13 53.33
C ARG A 729 22.44 -18.87 53.67
N LEU A 730 21.62 -18.62 52.64
CA LEU A 730 20.19 -18.47 52.80
C LEU A 730 19.59 -19.79 53.32
N SER A 731 18.93 -19.74 54.48
CA SER A 731 18.29 -20.94 55.05
C SER A 731 17.35 -21.62 54.04
N THR A 732 17.19 -22.95 54.14
CA THR A 732 16.32 -23.72 53.22
C THR A 732 14.89 -23.15 53.16
N GLN A 733 14.37 -22.64 54.28
CA GLN A 733 13.06 -22.04 54.35
C GLN A 733 12.99 -20.70 53.58
N ALA A 734 14.02 -19.87 53.69
CA ALA A 734 14.08 -18.58 53.00
C ALA A 734 14.45 -18.72 51.51
N ALA A 735 15.24 -19.73 51.16
CA ALA A 735 15.61 -20.08 49.78
C ALA A 735 14.49 -20.80 49.01
N ARG A 736 13.36 -21.09 49.66
CA ARG A 736 12.24 -21.81 49.08
C ARG A 736 11.66 -21.05 47.88
N PRO A 737 11.53 -21.68 46.70
CA PRO A 737 11.00 -21.01 45.52
C PRO A 737 9.49 -20.77 45.66
N VAL A 738 9.11 -19.51 45.47
CA VAL A 738 7.72 -19.05 45.41
C VAL A 738 7.50 -18.26 44.13
N VAL A 739 6.25 -18.10 43.70
CA VAL A 739 5.95 -17.22 42.58
C VAL A 739 6.18 -15.79 43.04
N VAL A 740 7.14 -15.10 42.42
CA VAL A 740 7.38 -13.66 42.64
C VAL A 740 6.76 -12.84 41.52
N HIS A 741 6.48 -11.57 41.77
CA HIS A 741 6.05 -10.65 40.72
C HIS A 741 7.18 -10.37 39.73
N GLY A 742 8.41 -10.24 40.22
CA GLY A 742 9.64 -10.03 39.45
C GLY A 742 9.87 -8.60 38.95
N ASP A 743 8.89 -7.71 39.09
CA ASP A 743 9.00 -6.28 38.76
C ASP A 743 8.03 -5.39 39.58
N LEU A 744 7.91 -5.67 40.89
CA LEU A 744 6.91 -4.99 41.74
C LEU A 744 7.43 -3.66 42.29
N TRP A 745 7.21 -2.57 41.57
CA TRP A 745 7.49 -1.21 42.01
C TRP A 745 6.22 -0.36 42.07
N SER A 746 6.32 0.89 42.52
CA SER A 746 5.20 1.81 42.67
C SER A 746 4.38 2.04 41.39
N GLY A 747 4.96 1.85 40.20
CA GLY A 747 4.24 1.92 38.92
C GLY A 747 3.39 0.69 38.58
N ASN A 748 3.69 -0.46 39.17
CA ASN A 748 3.07 -1.77 38.89
C ASN A 748 2.09 -2.22 39.98
N GLN A 749 1.66 -1.30 40.85
CA GLN A 749 0.67 -1.56 41.88
C GLN A 749 -0.29 -0.37 42.02
N SER A 750 -1.55 -0.66 42.35
CA SER A 750 -2.56 0.36 42.57
C SER A 750 -3.72 -0.17 43.41
N SER A 751 -4.76 0.66 43.58
CA SER A 751 -6.08 0.22 44.02
C SER A 751 -7.03 0.22 42.82
N GLY A 752 -7.82 -0.84 42.65
CA GLY A 752 -8.74 -0.94 41.53
C GLY A 752 -9.69 -2.13 41.65
N SER A 753 -10.57 -2.26 40.66
CA SER A 753 -11.58 -3.32 40.55
C SER A 753 -11.42 -4.06 39.22
N ILE A 754 -11.85 -5.33 39.16
CA ILE A 754 -11.79 -6.19 37.97
C ILE A 754 -13.19 -6.75 37.68
N PRO A 755 -14.15 -5.94 37.18
CA PRO A 755 -15.51 -6.42 36.97
C PRO A 755 -15.58 -7.51 35.88
N PRO A 756 -16.48 -8.50 36.02
CA PRO A 756 -17.44 -8.68 37.11
C PRO A 756 -16.86 -9.43 38.34
N ARG A 757 -15.58 -9.81 38.31
CA ARG A 757 -14.96 -10.73 39.27
C ARG A 757 -14.62 -10.08 40.62
N VAL A 758 -14.10 -8.85 40.59
CA VAL A 758 -13.78 -8.04 41.75
C VAL A 758 -14.49 -6.71 41.57
N ILE A 759 -15.58 -6.49 42.30
CA ILE A 759 -16.43 -5.30 42.13
C ILE A 759 -15.91 -4.14 42.98
N ASP A 760 -15.57 -4.41 44.24
CA ASP A 760 -15.06 -3.40 45.15
C ASP A 760 -13.57 -3.14 44.90
N PRO A 761 -13.11 -1.87 44.94
CA PRO A 761 -11.69 -1.57 44.83
C PRO A 761 -10.88 -2.33 45.88
N THR A 762 -9.73 -2.85 45.48
CA THR A 762 -8.80 -3.59 46.33
C THR A 762 -7.37 -3.39 45.84
N PRO A 763 -6.33 -3.69 46.65
CA PRO A 763 -4.96 -3.66 46.15
C PRO A 763 -4.76 -4.67 45.01
N VAL A 764 -4.20 -4.17 43.91
CA VAL A 764 -3.97 -4.90 42.66
C VAL A 764 -2.56 -4.64 42.14
N ILE A 765 -1.99 -5.61 41.44
CA ILE A 765 -0.69 -5.54 40.76
C ILE A 765 -0.84 -5.95 39.30
N TYR A 766 0.04 -5.46 38.45
CA TYR A 766 0.03 -5.68 37.01
C TYR A 766 1.45 -5.59 36.43
N ASP A 767 1.61 -6.01 35.18
CA ASP A 767 2.89 -6.06 34.45
C ASP A 767 3.98 -6.93 35.12
N PRO A 768 3.67 -8.20 35.48
CA PRO A 768 4.64 -9.07 36.14
C PRO A 768 5.72 -9.62 35.19
N SER A 769 6.94 -9.75 35.74
CA SER A 769 8.07 -10.48 35.17
C SER A 769 8.37 -11.75 35.98
N SER A 770 7.33 -12.54 36.24
CA SER A 770 7.38 -13.61 37.24
C SER A 770 8.37 -14.71 36.91
N CYS A 771 9.00 -15.21 37.96
CA CYS A 771 9.72 -16.49 37.99
C CYS A 771 9.47 -17.16 39.34
N TYR A 772 10.05 -18.34 39.54
CA TYR A 772 10.09 -18.94 40.87
C TYR A 772 11.42 -18.57 41.52
N ALA A 773 11.35 -17.86 42.64
CA ALA A 773 12.51 -17.32 43.34
C ALA A 773 12.22 -17.24 44.85
N PRO A 774 13.24 -17.07 45.71
CA PRO A 774 13.03 -16.61 47.08
C PRO A 774 12.21 -15.33 47.11
N ALA A 775 11.32 -15.22 48.09
CA ALA A 775 10.43 -14.06 48.25
C ALA A 775 11.19 -12.71 48.32
N GLU A 776 12.41 -12.73 48.87
CA GLU A 776 13.27 -11.55 48.98
C GLU A 776 13.69 -10.96 47.63
N TYR A 777 13.58 -11.73 46.54
CA TYR A 777 13.91 -11.24 45.20
C TYR A 777 13.07 -10.02 44.80
N ASP A 778 11.76 -10.02 45.11
CA ASP A 778 10.87 -8.87 44.85
C ASP A 778 11.24 -7.64 45.68
N HIS A 779 11.79 -7.83 46.88
CA HIS A 779 12.15 -6.72 47.77
C HIS A 779 13.23 -5.81 47.16
N GLY A 780 14.06 -6.35 46.25
CA GLY A 780 15.06 -5.59 45.52
C GLY A 780 14.45 -4.44 44.73
N ILE A 781 13.44 -4.72 43.89
CA ILE A 781 12.77 -3.70 43.07
C ILE A 781 11.78 -2.84 43.89
N MET A 782 11.08 -3.44 44.87
CA MET A 782 10.13 -2.72 45.74
C MET A 782 10.78 -1.55 46.50
N THR A 783 12.07 -1.67 46.81
CA THR A 783 12.80 -0.66 47.58
C THR A 783 13.51 0.38 46.71
N MET A 784 13.34 0.34 45.37
CA MET A 784 14.07 1.22 44.45
C MET A 784 13.39 2.58 44.21
N PHE A 785 12.05 2.62 44.15
CA PHE A 785 11.28 3.82 43.75
C PHE A 785 10.22 4.25 44.78
N GLY A 786 10.33 3.78 46.03
CA GLY A 786 9.33 4.03 47.07
C GLY A 786 8.01 3.29 46.82
N GLY A 787 6.95 3.69 47.53
CA GLY A 787 5.59 3.11 47.39
C GLY A 787 5.26 1.97 48.36
N PHE A 788 6.18 1.62 49.26
CA PHE A 788 5.99 0.61 50.31
C PHE A 788 6.50 1.20 51.64
N ASP A 789 5.57 1.53 52.53
CA ASP A 789 5.87 2.21 53.80
C ASP A 789 6.16 1.23 54.95
N GLY A 790 6.46 1.77 56.14
CA GLY A 790 6.77 0.95 57.31
C GLY A 790 5.62 0.05 57.75
N ASP A 791 4.37 0.46 57.53
CA ASP A 791 3.18 -0.33 57.87
C ASP A 791 3.05 -1.52 56.93
N PHE A 792 3.29 -1.34 55.63
CA PHE A 792 3.38 -2.43 54.67
C PHE A 792 4.41 -3.48 55.11
N TRP A 793 5.64 -3.07 55.43
CA TRP A 793 6.71 -4.01 55.79
C TRP A 793 6.40 -4.73 57.10
N LYS A 794 5.88 -4.02 58.10
CA LYS A 794 5.49 -4.62 59.38
C LYS A 794 4.41 -5.70 59.20
N GLU A 795 3.41 -5.44 58.36
CA GLU A 795 2.35 -6.41 58.07
C GLU A 795 2.86 -7.58 57.23
N TYR A 796 3.68 -7.31 56.20
CA TYR A 796 4.24 -8.34 55.33
C TYR A 796 5.17 -9.29 56.10
N GLU A 797 6.08 -8.75 56.93
CA GLU A 797 7.05 -9.52 57.71
C GLU A 797 6.39 -10.40 58.78
N ALA A 798 5.17 -10.06 59.21
CA ALA A 798 4.38 -10.90 60.10
C ALA A 798 3.91 -12.21 59.42
N VAL A 799 3.79 -12.21 58.08
CA VAL A 799 3.40 -13.37 57.26
C VAL A 799 4.63 -14.09 56.70
N VAL A 800 5.58 -13.34 56.16
CA VAL A 800 6.81 -13.85 55.57
C VAL A 800 8.01 -13.20 56.27
N PRO A 801 8.58 -13.85 57.30
CA PRO A 801 9.74 -13.33 58.03
C PRO A 801 10.96 -13.13 57.13
N ARG A 802 11.86 -12.22 57.54
CA ARG A 802 13.16 -12.02 56.88
C ARG A 802 13.94 -13.32 56.85
N GLY A 803 14.63 -13.60 55.75
CA GLY A 803 15.39 -14.82 55.60
C GLY A 803 16.61 -14.87 56.51
N GLU A 804 16.85 -16.03 57.10
CA GLU A 804 18.04 -16.27 57.90
C GLU A 804 19.29 -16.50 57.01
N PRO A 805 20.47 -15.94 57.37
CA PRO A 805 20.72 -15.09 58.54
C PRO A 805 20.17 -13.66 58.34
N VAL A 806 19.39 -13.17 59.31
CA VAL A 806 18.76 -11.82 59.23
C VAL A 806 19.81 -10.70 59.17
N THR A 807 21.00 -10.91 59.72
CA THR A 807 22.12 -9.95 59.67
C THR A 807 22.60 -9.62 58.27
N GLU A 808 22.28 -10.46 57.27
CA GLU A 808 22.68 -10.32 55.87
C GLU A 808 21.48 -9.99 54.94
N TYR A 809 20.28 -9.83 55.51
CA TYR A 809 19.06 -9.55 54.76
C TYR A 809 19.19 -8.30 53.87
N GLU A 810 19.63 -7.18 54.45
CA GLU A 810 19.78 -5.92 53.71
C GLU A 810 20.83 -6.00 52.60
N ASP A 811 21.86 -6.83 52.77
CA ASP A 811 22.88 -7.06 51.74
C ASP A 811 22.31 -7.88 50.57
N ARG A 812 21.48 -8.89 50.86
CA ARG A 812 20.76 -9.67 49.83
C ARG A 812 19.73 -8.82 49.08
N VAL A 813 18.96 -7.99 49.79
CA VAL A 813 18.03 -7.03 49.15
C VAL A 813 18.80 -6.05 48.26
N SER A 814 19.94 -5.54 48.72
CA SER A 814 20.82 -4.70 47.91
C SER A 814 21.36 -5.43 46.67
N LEU A 815 21.71 -6.71 46.80
CA LEU A 815 22.12 -7.56 45.69
C LEU A 815 20.99 -7.80 44.67
N TYR A 816 19.74 -8.03 45.10
CA TYR A 816 18.61 -8.12 44.19
C TYR A 816 18.33 -6.77 43.51
N ARG A 817 18.41 -5.66 44.27
CA ARG A 817 18.30 -4.30 43.72
C ARG A 817 19.37 -4.01 42.67
N LEU A 818 20.58 -4.56 42.81
CA LEU A 818 21.64 -4.43 41.80
C LEU A 818 21.18 -4.95 40.44
N TYR A 819 20.54 -6.13 40.39
CA TYR A 819 20.02 -6.67 39.13
C TYR A 819 19.04 -5.70 38.45
N HIS A 820 18.07 -5.17 39.19
CA HIS A 820 17.09 -4.23 38.63
C HIS A 820 17.71 -2.88 38.23
N THR A 821 18.72 -2.42 38.98
CA THR A 821 19.46 -1.19 38.66
C THR A 821 20.28 -1.36 37.38
N LEU A 822 20.90 -2.53 37.19
CA LEU A 822 21.57 -2.88 35.93
C LEU A 822 20.57 -3.02 34.78
N ASN A 823 19.38 -3.59 35.02
CA ASN A 823 18.32 -3.65 34.00
C ASN A 823 17.87 -2.26 33.55
N HIS A 824 17.67 -1.33 34.50
CA HIS A 824 17.36 0.07 34.17
C HIS A 824 18.50 0.76 33.42
N TYR A 825 19.76 0.44 33.74
CA TYR A 825 20.90 0.95 32.99
C TYR A 825 20.95 0.39 31.55
N ALA A 826 20.67 -0.90 31.35
CA ALA A 826 20.58 -1.49 30.02
C ALA A 826 19.48 -0.83 29.18
N LEU A 827 18.30 -0.57 29.78
CA LEU A 827 17.14 -0.03 29.07
C LEU A 827 17.21 1.49 28.85
N PHE A 828 17.72 2.26 29.81
CA PHE A 828 17.57 3.71 29.84
C PHE A 828 18.91 4.47 29.95
N GLY A 829 20.03 3.77 30.17
CA GLY A 829 21.35 4.38 30.31
C GLY A 829 21.47 5.31 31.51
N GLY A 830 22.33 6.33 31.40
CA GLY A 830 22.38 7.45 32.34
C GLY A 830 22.79 7.10 33.79
N GLY A 831 22.15 7.77 34.75
CA GLY A 831 22.51 7.75 36.17
C GLY A 831 22.41 6.38 36.87
N TYR A 832 21.72 5.40 36.27
CA TYR A 832 21.58 4.05 36.81
C TYR A 832 22.92 3.31 36.92
N LYS A 833 23.89 3.61 36.03
CA LYS A 833 25.25 3.06 36.15
C LYS A 833 25.86 3.42 37.51
N ASN A 834 25.78 4.68 37.93
CA ASN A 834 26.35 5.12 39.20
C ASN A 834 25.64 4.45 40.40
N GLY A 835 24.33 4.26 40.31
CA GLY A 835 23.56 3.51 41.30
C GLY A 835 24.06 2.07 41.45
N ALA A 836 24.21 1.34 40.34
CA ALA A 836 24.73 -0.03 40.33
C ALA A 836 26.16 -0.10 40.88
N MET A 837 27.02 0.85 40.47
CA MET A 837 28.40 0.96 40.95
C MET A 837 28.47 1.21 42.46
N ASN A 838 27.59 2.05 43.01
CA ASN A 838 27.55 2.32 44.45
C ASN A 838 27.13 1.08 45.24
N ILE A 839 26.10 0.36 44.78
CA ILE A 839 25.66 -0.89 45.42
C ILE A 839 26.82 -1.90 45.45
N MET A 840 27.49 -2.12 44.31
CA MET A 840 28.63 -3.04 44.25
C MET A 840 29.78 -2.58 45.14
N LYS A 841 30.15 -1.29 45.14
CA LYS A 841 31.22 -0.77 46.01
C LYS A 841 30.91 -0.97 47.49
N THR A 842 29.66 -0.77 47.91
CA THR A 842 29.25 -1.00 49.31
C THR A 842 29.33 -2.47 49.69
N LEU A 843 28.82 -3.37 48.85
CA LEU A 843 28.91 -4.82 49.08
C LEU A 843 30.37 -5.28 49.08
N LEU A 844 31.16 -4.88 48.08
CA LEU A 844 32.58 -5.22 48.00
C LEU A 844 33.36 -4.66 49.20
N HIS A 845 33.10 -3.44 49.65
CA HIS A 845 33.77 -2.91 50.84
C HIS A 845 33.53 -3.77 52.10
N LYS A 846 32.32 -4.34 52.23
CA LYS A 846 31.93 -5.19 53.35
C LYS A 846 32.49 -6.63 53.22
N TYR A 847 32.60 -7.16 52.01
CA TYR A 847 32.90 -8.58 51.75
C TYR A 847 34.23 -8.87 51.03
N ASP A 848 34.97 -7.88 50.50
CA ASP A 848 36.30 -8.05 49.84
C ASP A 848 37.38 -8.63 50.78
N LYS A 849 37.11 -8.70 52.09
CA LYS A 849 38.01 -9.25 53.11
C LYS A 849 37.67 -10.69 53.52
N VAL A 850 36.65 -11.30 52.90
CA VAL A 850 36.13 -12.64 53.20
C VAL A 850 36.54 -13.64 52.14
#